data_AF-A0A1I1QTC2-F1
#
_entry.id   AF-A0A1I1QTC2-F1
#
_cell.length_a   1.000
_cell.length_b   1.000
_cell.length_c   1.000
_cell.angle_alpha   90.00
_cell.angle_beta   90.00
_cell.angle_gamma   90.00
#
_symmetry.space_group_name_H-M   'P 1'
#
loop_
_entity.id
_entity.type
_entity.pdbx_description
1 polymer ?
#
loop_
_entity_poly.entity_id
_entity_poly.type
_entity_poly.pdbx_seq_one_letter_code
_entity_poly.pdbx_strand_id
1 'polypeptide(L)'
;MRTINFTPNPLKGTKTSGWKAPFRGLGVIIFALFFTQTHAQDTVRYVGQTLSNVDYHHGQLSPAVGVHNIQVFRANREHPELAGGTNWTYNHAPMLAYWNNTFYLQYLSNPVGEHVPPGQTLLLTSKDGYKWSTPTIIFPPYKVPDGWKKAGRPEVAKDLYAVMHQRMGFFVATNKRLLTLAFYGLVMGPKDDPNDGNGIGRVVREIYPDGKFGPIYFIRNNTSWDKLKSAYPFYTSSKDKGFVDACDELLGNTLMMQQWIEEADRNDPLISLKKDVKAFSYYHLPDNRVVGLWKHALTTISKDNGKTWQYNPLRAPGFVNSNAKIWGQKTSDGQYATVYNPSEFRWPLAVSTGKDGLNYTNLLLVNGEITSLRYGGAYKSYGPQYVRGIEEGNGTPPDGNLWVTYSMNKEDIWVSSIPVPITDEVKTHANDVFALLPAGEELKNWNIYSPLQATAQMETVGGTKALVLRDKDKFDFAKAERVIPDSKKVTVEFSIVPQQVNKGTLQIEFQDAQGNAAVRLMFDADSLFKAKVGYRDSNIQKYEAGKQYDVRIELDRDKRMFTTFVNGQSKGNRLFFAPVASFRRVVFRTGAVRRFPDADTPTDQSYDLLKAGDQDAEAVFVIKSFKTSGLQSRVE
;
A
#
# COMPACT_ATOMS: atom_id res chain seq x y z
N MET A 1 -13.18 36.75 28.92
CA MET A 1 -13.34 38.21 29.13
C MET A 1 -12.36 38.96 28.24
N ARG A 2 -12.83 40.10 27.72
CA ARG A 2 -12.23 41.03 26.73
C ARG A 2 -12.48 40.71 25.25
N THR A 3 -13.66 41.15 24.83
CA THR A 3 -14.04 41.65 23.50
C THR A 3 -13.23 42.90 23.12
N ILE A 4 -13.08 43.16 21.81
CA ILE A 4 -13.25 44.47 21.14
C ILE A 4 -13.50 44.22 19.64
N ASN A 5 -14.56 44.85 19.13
CA ASN A 5 -15.00 44.97 17.74
C ASN A 5 -14.32 46.16 17.06
N PHE A 6 -14.18 46.15 15.72
CA PHE A 6 -14.31 47.36 14.90
C PHE A 6 -14.88 47.08 13.50
N THR A 7 -15.79 47.96 13.09
CA THR A 7 -16.59 48.05 11.86
C THR A 7 -15.86 48.75 10.69
N PRO A 8 -16.32 48.61 9.42
CA PRO A 8 -15.75 49.28 8.24
C PRO A 8 -16.69 50.32 7.58
N ASN A 9 -16.12 51.34 6.90
CA ASN A 9 -16.63 52.05 5.68
C ASN A 9 -15.90 53.40 5.45
N PRO A 10 -16.08 54.15 4.32
CA PRO A 10 -16.12 53.77 2.89
C PRO A 10 -15.38 54.77 1.95
N LEU A 11 -15.49 54.50 0.64
CA LEU A 11 -15.07 55.21 -0.59
C LEU A 11 -15.39 56.72 -0.72
N LYS A 12 -14.57 57.43 -1.51
CA LYS A 12 -14.83 58.62 -2.39
C LYS A 12 -13.52 58.92 -3.15
N GLY A 13 -13.42 59.39 -4.41
CA GLY A 13 -14.35 59.84 -5.44
C GLY A 13 -13.55 60.28 -6.69
N THR A 14 -14.21 60.31 -7.84
CA THR A 14 -13.67 60.60 -9.20
C THR A 14 -13.64 62.10 -9.54
N LYS A 15 -12.71 62.53 -10.42
CA LYS A 15 -12.85 63.73 -11.28
C LYS A 15 -12.26 63.50 -12.68
N THR A 16 -12.97 64.04 -13.67
CA THR A 16 -12.78 64.01 -15.12
C THR A 16 -12.11 65.29 -15.65
N SER A 17 -11.35 65.20 -16.74
CA SER A 17 -11.39 66.17 -17.87
C SER A 17 -10.63 65.62 -19.08
N GLY A 18 -11.15 65.84 -20.28
CA GLY A 18 -10.54 65.39 -21.55
C GLY A 18 -9.97 66.54 -22.38
N TRP A 19 -9.35 66.20 -23.52
CA TRP A 19 -9.33 66.96 -24.77
C TRP A 19 -8.74 66.12 -25.92
N LYS A 20 -9.18 66.41 -27.16
CA LYS A 20 -8.97 65.64 -28.39
C LYS A 20 -7.75 66.11 -29.21
N ALA A 21 -7.05 65.12 -29.79
CA ALA A 21 -6.28 64.94 -31.05
C ALA A 21 -5.77 66.14 -31.89
N PRO A 22 -4.69 65.92 -32.69
CA PRO A 22 -4.94 65.56 -34.10
C PRO A 22 -3.97 64.53 -34.76
N PHE A 23 -4.57 63.65 -35.57
CA PHE A 23 -4.21 63.11 -36.91
C PHE A 23 -2.79 62.69 -37.37
N ARG A 24 -2.82 61.52 -38.05
CA ARG A 24 -2.07 61.01 -39.24
C ARG A 24 -0.85 60.10 -39.02
N GLY A 25 -1.01 58.85 -39.46
CA GLY A 25 0.06 57.90 -39.79
C GLY A 25 -0.51 56.54 -40.18
N LEU A 26 -0.60 56.26 -41.49
CA LEU A 26 -0.92 54.94 -42.03
C LEU A 26 0.17 53.95 -41.60
N GLY A 27 -0.21 52.91 -40.88
CA GLY A 27 0.66 51.77 -40.55
C GLY A 27 -0.18 50.51 -40.51
N VAL A 28 -0.07 49.69 -41.55
CA VAL A 28 -0.63 48.35 -41.60
C VAL A 28 0.05 47.52 -40.52
N ILE A 29 -0.59 47.34 -39.37
CA ILE A 29 -0.15 46.38 -38.35
C ILE A 29 -0.78 45.04 -38.72
N ILE A 30 0.02 44.19 -39.36
CA ILE A 30 -0.25 42.76 -39.45
C ILE A 30 -0.15 42.22 -38.02
N PHE A 31 -1.29 41.97 -37.38
CA PHE A 31 -1.35 41.16 -36.16
C PHE A 31 -1.01 39.72 -36.57
N ALA A 32 0.27 39.37 -36.53
CA ALA A 32 0.70 37.99 -36.50
C ALA A 32 0.21 37.40 -35.17
N LEU A 33 -0.96 36.76 -35.20
CA LEU A 33 -1.40 35.84 -34.16
C LEU A 33 -0.38 34.68 -34.14
N PHE A 34 0.66 34.83 -33.35
CA PHE A 34 1.45 33.70 -32.89
C PHE A 34 0.52 32.85 -32.01
N PHE A 35 -0.15 31.88 -32.64
CA PHE A 35 -0.63 30.71 -31.93
C PHE A 35 0.60 30.00 -31.38
N THR A 36 1.01 30.36 -30.17
CA THR A 36 1.82 29.47 -29.37
C THR A 36 0.93 28.26 -29.09
N GLN A 37 1.13 27.18 -29.85
CA GLN A 37 0.66 25.87 -29.41
C GLN A 37 1.34 25.61 -28.06
N THR A 38 0.62 25.83 -26.98
CA THR A 38 0.99 25.35 -25.66
C THR A 38 0.92 23.84 -25.74
N HIS A 39 2.01 23.20 -26.15
CA HIS A 39 2.16 21.76 -26.03
C HIS A 39 1.98 21.43 -24.55
N ALA A 40 0.89 20.75 -24.21
CA ALA A 40 0.70 20.21 -22.88
C ALA A 40 1.96 19.43 -22.52
N GLN A 41 2.56 19.75 -21.37
CA GLN A 41 3.82 19.14 -20.94
C GLN A 41 3.71 17.63 -21.06
N ASP A 42 4.57 17.00 -21.85
CA ASP A 42 4.53 15.58 -22.17
C ASP A 42 5.01 14.73 -20.99
N THR A 43 4.17 14.65 -19.96
CA THR A 43 4.45 14.03 -18.67
C THR A 43 3.26 13.22 -18.17
N VAL A 44 3.54 12.34 -17.20
CA VAL A 44 2.52 11.62 -16.42
C VAL A 44 1.53 12.60 -15.80
N ARG A 45 0.25 12.29 -15.92
CA ARG A 45 -0.86 13.07 -15.34
C ARG A 45 -2.06 12.18 -15.05
N TYR A 46 -2.84 12.59 -14.06
CA TYR A 46 -4.14 12.00 -13.77
C TYR A 46 -5.22 12.88 -14.40
N VAL A 47 -5.99 12.30 -15.32
CA VAL A 47 -7.10 12.96 -16.04
C VAL A 47 -8.47 12.43 -15.60
N GLY A 48 -8.50 11.47 -14.68
CA GLY A 48 -9.74 11.02 -14.04
C GLY A 48 -10.36 12.09 -13.14
N GLN A 49 -11.62 11.89 -12.76
CA GLN A 49 -12.37 12.82 -11.91
C GLN A 49 -12.60 12.29 -10.48
N THR A 50 -12.29 11.03 -10.23
CA THR A 50 -12.43 10.40 -8.91
C THR A 50 -11.41 10.99 -7.94
N LEU A 51 -11.87 11.37 -6.74
CA LEU A 51 -11.06 11.88 -5.64
C LEU A 51 -11.25 11.01 -4.40
N SER A 52 -10.20 10.89 -3.59
CA SER A 52 -10.26 10.17 -2.32
C SER A 52 -10.77 11.09 -1.20
N ASN A 53 -11.76 10.64 -0.44
CA ASN A 53 -12.24 11.35 0.74
C ASN A 53 -11.43 10.95 1.99
N VAL A 54 -10.74 11.91 2.60
CA VAL A 54 -9.80 11.68 3.72
C VAL A 54 -10.49 11.21 5.01
N ASP A 55 -11.79 11.50 5.18
CA ASP A 55 -12.55 11.12 6.38
C ASP A 55 -12.85 9.60 6.45
N TYR A 56 -12.56 8.87 5.37
CA TYR A 56 -12.75 7.43 5.27
C TYR A 56 -11.41 6.76 4.98
N HIS A 57 -11.05 5.73 5.74
CA HIS A 57 -9.80 4.98 5.53
C HIS A 57 -9.68 4.43 4.10
N HIS A 58 -10.80 4.03 3.52
CA HIS A 58 -10.91 3.53 2.15
C HIS A 58 -11.13 4.63 1.09
N GLY A 59 -11.08 5.92 1.46
CA GLY A 59 -11.17 7.04 0.53
C GLY A 59 -12.51 7.22 -0.18
N GLN A 60 -13.54 6.47 0.23
CA GLN A 60 -14.76 6.23 -0.56
C GLN A 60 -14.52 5.75 -2.01
N LEU A 61 -13.38 5.09 -2.24
CA LEU A 61 -13.00 4.54 -3.53
C LEU A 61 -13.64 3.15 -3.74
N SER A 62 -13.99 2.84 -5.00
CA SER A 62 -14.40 1.49 -5.37
C SER A 62 -13.17 0.57 -5.45
N PRO A 63 -13.22 -0.66 -4.93
CA PRO A 63 -12.09 -1.58 -4.99
C PRO A 63 -11.81 -2.08 -6.41
N ALA A 64 -10.53 -2.19 -6.74
CA ALA A 64 -10.12 -3.04 -7.85
C ALA A 64 -10.50 -4.49 -7.50
N VAL A 65 -11.22 -5.17 -8.38
CA VAL A 65 -11.79 -6.51 -8.14
C VAL A 65 -10.68 -7.54 -7.93
N GLY A 66 -10.84 -8.39 -6.93
CA GLY A 66 -9.95 -9.52 -6.69
C GLY A 66 -8.62 -9.17 -6.02
N VAL A 67 -8.50 -7.97 -5.44
CA VAL A 67 -7.29 -7.59 -4.70
C VAL A 67 -7.18 -8.38 -3.41
N HIS A 68 -6.03 -9.03 -3.21
CA HIS A 68 -5.71 -9.74 -1.98
C HIS A 68 -4.62 -8.98 -1.21
N ASN A 69 -4.96 -8.43 -0.04
CA ASN A 69 -4.05 -7.77 0.89
C ASN A 69 -3.62 -8.77 1.97
N ILE A 70 -2.33 -9.09 2.02
CA ILE A 70 -1.76 -10.18 2.82
C ILE A 70 -0.69 -9.62 3.74
N GLN A 71 -0.86 -9.79 5.04
CA GLN A 71 0.19 -9.44 6.00
C GLN A 71 1.26 -10.53 5.97
N VAL A 72 2.52 -10.13 5.83
CA VAL A 72 3.66 -11.06 5.73
C VAL A 72 4.56 -10.99 6.95
N PHE A 73 4.47 -9.90 7.72
CA PHE A 73 5.13 -9.74 9.01
C PHE A 73 4.24 -8.91 9.94
N ARG A 74 4.07 -9.39 11.17
CA ARG A 74 3.36 -8.69 12.25
C ARG A 74 4.32 -8.45 13.41
N ALA A 75 4.59 -7.19 13.75
CA ALA A 75 5.44 -6.87 14.89
C ALA A 75 4.80 -7.32 16.21
N ASN A 76 5.61 -7.90 17.10
CA ASN A 76 5.21 -8.22 18.46
C ASN A 76 6.42 -8.15 19.39
N ARG A 77 6.44 -7.16 20.30
CA ARG A 77 7.56 -6.95 21.23
C ARG A 77 7.50 -7.92 22.40
N GLU A 78 6.30 -8.20 22.90
CA GLU A 78 6.08 -9.07 24.06
C GLU A 78 6.22 -10.56 23.72
N HIS A 79 5.93 -10.92 22.46
CA HIS A 79 5.98 -12.29 21.94
C HIS A 79 6.86 -12.37 20.68
N PRO A 80 8.19 -12.21 20.80
CA PRO A 80 9.10 -12.23 19.64
C PRO A 80 9.04 -13.55 18.87
N GLU A 81 8.67 -14.67 19.49
CA GLU A 81 8.43 -15.95 18.83
C GLU A 81 7.33 -15.88 17.76
N LEU A 82 6.38 -14.95 17.89
CA LEU A 82 5.33 -14.67 16.90
C LEU A 82 5.77 -13.67 15.83
N ALA A 83 6.93 -13.05 15.98
CA ALA A 83 7.50 -12.04 15.10
C ALA A 83 8.88 -12.46 14.55
N GLY A 84 9.09 -13.76 14.32
CA GLY A 84 10.33 -14.29 13.75
C GLY A 84 11.56 -14.16 14.64
N GLY A 85 11.36 -14.15 15.96
CA GLY A 85 12.41 -14.07 16.97
C GLY A 85 12.87 -12.65 17.29
N THR A 86 12.29 -11.62 16.68
CA THR A 86 12.63 -10.21 16.97
C THR A 86 11.53 -9.52 17.77
N ASN A 87 11.93 -8.65 18.69
CA ASN A 87 11.04 -7.75 19.43
C ASN A 87 11.03 -6.32 18.83
N TRP A 88 11.50 -6.15 17.59
CA TRP A 88 11.61 -4.84 16.93
C TRP A 88 10.29 -4.43 16.29
N THR A 89 9.86 -3.19 16.56
CA THR A 89 8.50 -2.71 16.23
C THR A 89 8.48 -1.56 15.24
N TYR A 90 9.64 -1.11 14.74
CA TYR A 90 9.73 -0.26 13.56
C TYR A 90 10.17 -1.11 12.38
N ASN A 91 9.31 -1.27 11.38
CA ASN A 91 9.54 -2.11 10.21
C ASN A 91 9.01 -1.37 8.97
N HIS A 92 9.89 -1.05 8.02
CA HIS A 92 9.54 -0.11 6.96
C HIS A 92 10.32 -0.29 5.66
N ALA A 93 10.00 0.55 4.68
CA ALA A 93 10.64 0.65 3.38
C ALA A 93 10.85 -0.70 2.67
N PRO A 94 9.78 -1.48 2.44
CA PRO A 94 9.93 -2.77 1.79
C PRO A 94 10.28 -2.65 0.31
N MET A 95 10.95 -3.68 -0.22
CA MET A 95 11.37 -3.85 -1.61
C MET A 95 10.97 -5.25 -2.08
N LEU A 96 10.64 -5.42 -3.36
CA LEU A 96 10.15 -6.68 -3.92
C LEU A 96 10.90 -7.05 -5.21
N ALA A 97 11.19 -8.34 -5.36
CA ALA A 97 11.69 -8.94 -6.60
C ALA A 97 11.07 -10.32 -6.81
N TYR A 98 11.11 -10.83 -8.04
CA TYR A 98 10.74 -12.21 -8.36
C TYR A 98 11.90 -12.88 -9.10
N TRP A 99 12.47 -13.92 -8.53
CA TRP A 99 13.61 -14.60 -9.14
C TRP A 99 13.58 -16.08 -8.80
N ASN A 100 14.01 -16.91 -9.75
CA ASN A 100 14.07 -18.37 -9.57
C ASN A 100 12.79 -18.96 -8.93
N ASN A 101 11.63 -18.64 -9.52
CA ASN A 101 10.30 -19.06 -9.07
C ASN A 101 9.98 -18.69 -7.61
N THR A 102 10.47 -17.54 -7.13
CA THR A 102 10.38 -17.11 -5.74
C THR A 102 10.23 -15.59 -5.65
N PHE A 103 9.27 -15.12 -4.88
CA PHE A 103 9.22 -13.74 -4.40
C PHE A 103 10.27 -13.52 -3.32
N TYR A 104 11.00 -12.42 -3.42
CA TYR A 104 11.93 -11.93 -2.41
C TYR A 104 11.46 -10.58 -1.92
N LEU A 105 11.16 -10.48 -0.62
CA LEU A 105 10.73 -9.25 0.01
C LEU A 105 11.75 -8.83 1.07
N GLN A 106 12.40 -7.70 0.83
CA GLN A 106 13.32 -7.09 1.79
C GLN A 106 12.62 -5.95 2.53
N TYR A 107 12.90 -5.76 3.83
CA TYR A 107 12.49 -4.56 4.58
C TYR A 107 13.54 -4.20 5.63
N LEU A 108 13.59 -2.93 6.04
CA LEU A 108 14.48 -2.47 7.11
C LEU A 108 13.72 -2.41 8.44
N SER A 109 14.47 -2.53 9.53
CA SER A 109 13.92 -2.54 10.88
C SER A 109 14.85 -1.86 11.87
N ASN A 110 14.24 -1.26 12.90
CA ASN A 110 14.88 -0.70 14.09
C ASN A 110 14.06 -1.14 15.33
N PRO A 111 14.63 -1.12 16.55
CA PRO A 111 13.95 -1.59 17.75
C PRO A 111 12.58 -0.96 18.00
N VAL A 112 12.46 0.37 17.87
CA VAL A 112 11.24 1.10 18.30
C VAL A 112 10.75 2.14 17.30
N GLY A 113 11.65 2.90 16.67
CA GLY A 113 11.28 4.04 15.83
C GLY A 113 12.30 4.31 14.72
N GLU A 114 11.89 5.16 13.79
CA GLU A 114 12.75 5.61 12.69
C GLU A 114 14.01 6.27 13.24
N HIS A 115 15.15 5.94 12.65
CA HIS A 115 16.45 6.53 13.01
C HIS A 115 16.94 6.23 14.44
N VAL A 116 16.29 5.31 15.16
CA VAL A 116 16.77 4.82 16.46
C VAL A 116 17.61 3.55 16.23
N PRO A 117 18.95 3.61 16.37
CA PRO A 117 19.81 2.45 16.17
C PRO A 117 19.62 1.38 17.26
N PRO A 118 20.08 0.13 17.02
CA PRO A 118 20.68 -0.38 15.79
C PRO A 118 19.68 -0.57 14.65
N GLY A 119 20.12 -0.38 13.40
CA GLY A 119 19.34 -0.75 12.21
C GLY A 119 19.80 -2.06 11.60
N GLN A 120 18.85 -2.79 11.02
CA GLN A 120 19.11 -4.02 10.25
C GLN A 120 18.17 -4.12 9.05
N THR A 121 18.49 -5.03 8.13
CA THR A 121 17.61 -5.36 7.00
C THR A 121 17.30 -6.85 7.01
N LEU A 122 16.02 -7.18 6.81
CA LEU A 122 15.50 -8.54 6.82
C LEU A 122 14.94 -8.93 5.45
N LEU A 123 14.84 -10.23 5.22
CA LEU A 123 14.34 -10.85 4.01
C LEU A 123 13.26 -11.89 4.36
N LEU A 124 12.13 -11.84 3.65
CA LEU A 124 11.17 -12.94 3.55
C LEU A 124 11.15 -13.47 2.11
N THR A 125 10.79 -14.73 1.95
CA THR A 125 10.60 -15.36 0.63
C THR A 125 9.27 -16.09 0.54
N SER A 126 8.73 -16.19 -0.67
CA SER A 126 7.49 -16.94 -0.92
C SER A 126 7.50 -17.54 -2.32
N LYS A 127 6.89 -18.72 -2.48
CA LYS A 127 6.70 -19.34 -3.81
C LYS A 127 5.43 -18.84 -4.50
N ASP A 128 4.42 -18.47 -3.72
CA ASP A 128 3.07 -18.16 -4.19
C ASP A 128 2.62 -16.73 -3.88
N GLY A 129 3.36 -15.99 -3.05
CA GLY A 129 2.99 -14.66 -2.57
C GLY A 129 2.01 -14.65 -1.39
N TYR A 130 1.56 -15.82 -0.91
CA TYR A 130 0.62 -15.98 0.20
C TYR A 130 1.26 -16.58 1.43
N LYS A 131 2.12 -17.61 1.25
CA LYS A 131 2.87 -18.25 2.33
C LYS A 131 4.31 -17.77 2.32
N TRP A 132 4.70 -17.07 3.38
CA TRP A 132 6.00 -16.44 3.49
C TRP A 132 6.87 -17.14 4.53
N SER A 133 8.17 -17.20 4.29
CA SER A 133 9.16 -17.67 5.27
C SER A 133 9.20 -16.74 6.49
N THR A 134 9.69 -17.23 7.63
CA THR A 134 10.09 -16.37 8.74
C THR A 134 11.14 -15.34 8.28
N PRO A 135 11.11 -14.08 8.75
CA PRO A 135 12.10 -13.10 8.37
C PRO A 135 13.51 -13.53 8.80
N THR A 136 14.46 -13.37 7.89
CA THR A 136 15.89 -13.65 8.13
C THR A 136 16.69 -12.37 7.99
N ILE A 137 17.61 -12.10 8.91
CA ILE A 137 18.52 -10.94 8.81
C ILE A 137 19.43 -11.13 7.59
N ILE A 138 19.24 -10.29 6.57
CA ILE A 138 20.04 -10.33 5.33
C ILE A 138 21.24 -9.39 5.42
N PHE A 139 21.10 -8.27 6.15
CA PHE A 139 22.18 -7.37 6.55
C PHE A 139 22.05 -7.03 8.04
N PRO A 140 23.03 -7.39 8.88
CA PRO A 140 22.95 -7.25 10.32
C PRO A 140 23.28 -5.83 10.81
N PRO A 141 23.08 -5.52 12.10
CA PRO A 141 23.58 -4.31 12.72
C PRO A 141 25.09 -4.10 12.49
N TYR A 142 25.47 -2.86 12.20
CA TYR A 142 26.86 -2.47 11.95
C TYR A 142 27.35 -1.54 13.07
N LYS A 143 28.37 -1.96 13.82
CA LYS A 143 28.95 -1.14 14.90
C LYS A 143 29.84 -0.05 14.31
N VAL A 144 29.58 1.20 14.70
CA VAL A 144 30.44 2.34 14.37
C VAL A 144 31.64 2.32 15.32
N PRO A 145 32.89 2.46 14.84
CA PRO A 145 34.06 2.50 15.72
C PRO A 145 33.96 3.63 16.73
N ASP A 146 34.26 3.34 17.99
CA ASP A 146 34.33 4.35 19.03
C ASP A 146 35.36 5.42 18.69
N GLY A 147 35.03 6.68 19.01
CA GLY A 147 35.85 7.84 18.66
C GLY A 147 35.61 8.38 17.25
N TRP A 148 34.80 7.72 16.40
CA TRP A 148 34.43 8.26 15.09
C TRP A 148 33.60 9.54 15.22
N LYS A 149 33.79 10.50 14.31
CA LYS A 149 33.12 11.80 14.30
C LYS A 149 32.53 12.09 12.93
N LYS A 150 31.30 12.62 12.90
CA LYS A 150 30.67 13.13 11.68
C LYS A 150 31.08 14.58 11.47
N ALA A 151 31.53 14.93 10.27
CA ALA A 151 31.89 16.30 9.95
C ALA A 151 30.70 17.25 10.21
N GLY A 152 30.97 18.39 10.84
CA GLY A 152 29.94 19.39 11.17
C GLY A 152 29.05 19.02 12.37
N ARG A 153 29.34 17.92 13.09
CA ARG A 153 28.59 17.53 14.29
C ARG A 153 29.52 17.43 15.53
N PRO A 154 29.07 17.86 16.72
CA PRO A 154 29.88 17.81 17.95
C PRO A 154 29.99 16.40 18.56
N GLU A 155 29.05 15.50 18.25
CA GLU A 155 28.98 14.17 18.84
C GLU A 155 30.16 13.28 18.43
N VAL A 156 30.56 12.39 19.35
CA VAL A 156 31.59 11.38 19.13
C VAL A 156 30.95 10.01 19.33
N ALA A 157 31.13 9.11 18.37
CA ALA A 157 30.57 7.76 18.45
C ALA A 157 31.12 7.03 19.68
N LYS A 158 30.22 6.46 20.47
CA LYS A 158 30.53 5.56 21.59
C LYS A 158 29.40 4.55 21.70
N ASP A 159 29.73 3.26 21.51
CA ASP A 159 28.76 2.16 21.44
C ASP A 159 27.59 2.43 20.47
N LEU A 160 27.87 3.17 19.40
CA LEU A 160 26.91 3.54 18.37
C LEU A 160 26.82 2.45 17.31
N TYR A 161 25.60 2.18 16.86
CA TYR A 161 25.34 1.35 15.67
C TYR A 161 24.76 2.21 14.55
N ALA A 162 25.04 1.81 13.32
CA ALA A 162 24.44 2.42 12.14
C ALA A 162 22.92 2.20 12.10
N VAL A 163 22.24 3.06 11.35
CA VAL A 163 20.83 2.89 10.95
C VAL A 163 20.84 2.50 9.47
N MET A 164 19.94 1.61 9.05
CA MET A 164 19.82 1.25 7.64
C MET A 164 18.75 2.11 6.95
N HIS A 165 19.00 2.51 5.71
CA HIS A 165 18.04 3.21 4.86
C HIS A 165 18.23 2.81 3.39
N GLN A 166 17.16 2.47 2.67
CA GLN A 166 17.25 2.07 1.27
C GLN A 166 16.06 2.56 0.45
N ARG A 167 16.34 2.87 -0.82
CA ARG A 167 15.33 3.01 -1.90
C ARG A 167 15.37 1.91 -2.96
N MET A 168 16.41 1.07 -2.93
CA MET A 168 16.63 -0.05 -3.82
C MET A 168 17.13 -1.25 -3.02
N GLY A 169 16.51 -2.41 -3.19
CA GLY A 169 16.85 -3.63 -2.45
C GLY A 169 17.38 -4.79 -3.30
N PHE A 170 17.12 -4.80 -4.61
CA PHE A 170 17.42 -5.93 -5.49
C PHE A 170 17.89 -5.50 -6.88
N PHE A 171 18.72 -6.35 -7.48
CA PHE A 171 19.13 -6.27 -8.88
C PHE A 171 19.35 -7.68 -9.43
N VAL A 172 18.69 -8.04 -10.52
CA VAL A 172 18.95 -9.28 -11.26
C VAL A 172 19.86 -8.94 -12.44
N ALA A 173 21.10 -9.43 -12.39
CA ALA A 173 22.09 -9.19 -13.44
C ALA A 173 21.82 -10.06 -14.68
N THR A 174 22.38 -9.67 -15.83
CA THR A 174 22.26 -10.43 -17.09
C THR A 174 22.82 -11.85 -17.00
N ASN A 175 23.80 -12.08 -16.13
CA ASN A 175 24.32 -13.41 -15.80
C ASN A 175 23.40 -14.22 -14.86
N LYS A 176 22.16 -13.76 -14.67
CA LYS A 176 21.06 -14.38 -13.90
C LYS A 176 21.29 -14.44 -12.40
N ARG A 177 22.29 -13.73 -11.85
CA ARG A 177 22.51 -13.64 -10.41
C ARG A 177 21.60 -12.61 -9.76
N LEU A 178 21.10 -12.93 -8.57
CA LEU A 178 20.31 -12.01 -7.75
C LEU A 178 21.22 -11.33 -6.73
N LEU A 179 21.43 -10.03 -6.90
CA LEU A 179 22.05 -9.17 -5.89
C LEU A 179 20.96 -8.60 -4.98
N THR A 180 21.23 -8.61 -3.67
CA THR A 180 20.47 -7.82 -2.69
C THR A 180 21.37 -6.75 -2.08
N LEU A 181 20.81 -5.58 -1.80
CA LEU A 181 21.57 -4.39 -1.40
C LEU A 181 20.97 -3.73 -0.16
N ALA A 182 21.84 -3.04 0.58
CA ALA A 182 21.45 -2.23 1.70
C ALA A 182 22.42 -1.07 1.93
N PHE A 183 22.03 -0.06 2.71
CA PHE A 183 22.93 1.06 3.01
C PHE A 183 22.94 1.35 4.50
N TYR A 184 24.14 1.54 5.04
CA TYR A 184 24.38 1.92 6.42
C TYR A 184 24.60 3.44 6.50
N GLY A 185 23.61 4.14 7.06
CA GLY A 185 23.67 5.55 7.40
C GLY A 185 24.06 5.78 8.86
N LEU A 186 24.24 7.06 9.22
CA LEU A 186 24.72 7.47 10.55
C LEU A 186 23.80 8.50 11.18
N VAL A 187 23.38 8.19 12.40
CA VAL A 187 22.60 9.07 13.27
C VAL A 187 23.40 9.25 14.55
N MET A 188 24.13 10.37 14.66
CA MET A 188 25.01 10.64 15.79
C MET A 188 24.27 11.16 17.03
N GLY A 189 23.08 11.72 16.82
CA GLY A 189 22.28 12.37 17.86
C GLY A 189 20.98 12.94 17.30
N PRO A 190 20.19 13.66 18.11
CA PRO A 190 18.93 14.25 17.66
C PRO A 190 19.10 15.11 16.39
N LYS A 191 18.10 15.04 15.50
CA LYS A 191 18.04 15.76 14.22
C LYS A 191 19.13 15.40 13.21
N ASP A 192 19.92 14.33 13.43
CA ASP A 192 20.73 13.75 12.37
C ASP A 192 19.85 13.00 11.37
N ASP A 193 20.34 12.88 10.15
CA ASP A 193 19.68 12.14 9.07
C ASP A 193 20.64 11.07 8.52
N PRO A 194 20.26 9.77 8.47
CA PRO A 194 21.14 8.72 7.98
C PRO A 194 21.41 8.82 6.47
N ASN A 195 20.62 9.60 5.73
CA ASN A 195 20.71 9.82 4.29
C ASN A 195 21.09 11.27 3.94
N ASP A 196 22.00 11.86 4.71
CA ASP A 196 22.55 13.20 4.46
C ASP A 196 23.74 13.21 3.47
N GLY A 197 24.11 12.04 2.94
CA GLY A 197 25.26 11.84 2.05
C GLY A 197 26.58 11.65 2.80
N ASN A 198 26.57 11.61 4.13
CA ASN A 198 27.75 11.42 4.97
C ASN A 198 27.67 10.13 5.81
N GLY A 199 27.06 9.08 5.24
CA GLY A 199 26.93 7.76 5.87
C GLY A 199 28.21 6.92 5.82
N ILE A 200 28.05 5.61 5.96
CA ILE A 200 29.14 4.62 5.89
C ILE A 200 29.31 4.14 4.44
N GLY A 201 28.22 3.63 3.86
CA GLY A 201 28.24 3.06 2.52
C GLY A 201 27.15 2.04 2.25
N ARG A 202 27.04 1.70 0.97
CA ARG A 202 26.16 0.67 0.44
C ARG A 202 26.87 -0.68 0.41
N VAL A 203 26.18 -1.68 0.89
CA VAL A 203 26.59 -3.09 0.88
C VAL A 203 25.74 -3.89 -0.09
N VAL A 204 26.32 -5.00 -0.54
CA VAL A 204 25.75 -5.96 -1.48
C VAL A 204 26.11 -7.37 -1.05
N ARG A 205 25.24 -8.33 -1.35
CA ARG A 205 25.56 -9.76 -1.36
C ARG A 205 24.70 -10.47 -2.39
N GLU A 206 25.14 -11.65 -2.81
CA GLU A 206 24.36 -12.51 -3.69
C GLU A 206 23.39 -13.40 -2.89
N ILE A 207 22.20 -13.61 -3.44
CA ILE A 207 21.29 -14.68 -3.06
C ILE A 207 21.41 -15.78 -4.12
N TYR A 208 21.82 -16.97 -3.71
CA TYR A 208 22.02 -18.11 -4.60
C TYR A 208 20.70 -18.83 -4.93
N PRO A 209 20.65 -19.65 -6.00
CA PRO A 209 19.45 -20.38 -6.39
C PRO A 209 18.90 -21.33 -5.30
N ASP A 210 19.78 -21.84 -4.43
CA ASP A 210 19.43 -22.70 -3.30
C ASP A 210 18.94 -21.92 -2.06
N GLY A 211 18.85 -20.59 -2.14
CA GLY A 211 18.41 -19.70 -1.07
C GLY A 211 19.51 -19.31 -0.08
N LYS A 212 20.73 -19.83 -0.20
CA LYS A 212 21.87 -19.38 0.63
C LYS A 212 22.36 -18.01 0.19
N PHE A 213 23.13 -17.37 1.05
CA PHE A 213 23.65 -16.02 0.81
C PHE A 213 25.17 -16.01 0.70
N GLY A 214 25.71 -15.33 -0.32
CA GLY A 214 27.13 -15.03 -0.42
C GLY A 214 27.59 -14.06 0.68
N PRO A 215 28.90 -13.86 0.87
CA PRO A 215 29.40 -12.90 1.86
C PRO A 215 28.93 -11.46 1.59
N ILE A 216 28.92 -10.63 2.63
CA ILE A 216 28.59 -9.21 2.52
C ILE A 216 29.85 -8.44 2.07
N TYR A 217 29.67 -7.56 1.08
CA TYR A 217 30.69 -6.65 0.60
C TYR A 217 30.17 -5.22 0.58
N PHE A 218 31.05 -4.23 0.76
CA PHE A 218 30.76 -2.88 0.31
C PHE A 218 30.82 -2.81 -1.22
N ILE A 219 29.77 -2.28 -1.84
CA ILE A 219 29.78 -1.90 -3.27
C ILE A 219 30.20 -0.45 -3.46
N ARG A 220 29.94 0.39 -2.45
CA ARG A 220 30.28 1.81 -2.46
C ARG A 220 30.35 2.37 -1.05
N ASN A 221 31.42 3.06 -0.67
CA ASN A 221 31.48 3.83 0.57
C ASN A 221 31.20 5.30 0.28
N ASN A 222 30.58 6.02 1.23
CA ASN A 222 30.58 7.48 1.18
C ASN A 222 32.01 7.99 1.34
N THR A 223 32.31 9.12 0.71
CA THR A 223 33.62 9.79 0.82
C THR A 223 33.97 10.19 2.26
N SER A 224 32.97 10.44 3.10
CA SER A 224 33.14 10.73 4.53
C SER A 224 33.63 9.54 5.35
N TRP A 225 33.53 8.31 4.82
CA TRP A 225 33.87 7.10 5.54
C TRP A 225 35.31 6.65 5.29
N ASP A 226 36.04 6.40 6.38
CA ASP A 226 37.37 5.80 6.31
C ASP A 226 37.24 4.31 5.98
N LYS A 227 37.59 3.96 4.74
CA LYS A 227 37.47 2.59 4.22
C LYS A 227 38.27 1.57 5.04
N LEU A 228 39.36 1.98 5.70
CA LEU A 228 40.17 1.11 6.56
C LEU A 228 39.41 0.67 7.82
N LYS A 229 38.32 1.36 8.17
CA LYS A 229 37.42 1.02 9.30
C LYS A 229 36.20 0.20 8.88
N SER A 230 36.16 -0.27 7.63
CA SER A 230 35.04 -1.08 7.11
C SER A 230 35.10 -2.50 7.67
N ALA A 231 34.00 -2.97 8.26
CA ALA A 231 33.90 -4.34 8.79
C ALA A 231 33.74 -5.40 7.69
N TYR A 232 33.36 -4.97 6.48
CA TYR A 232 33.22 -5.83 5.31
C TYR A 232 34.23 -5.44 4.23
N PRO A 233 34.72 -6.41 3.44
CA PRO A 233 35.59 -6.13 2.32
C PRO A 233 34.85 -5.41 1.18
N PHE A 234 35.59 -4.80 0.26
CA PHE A 234 35.02 -4.19 -0.94
C PHE A 234 34.74 -5.25 -2.02
N TYR A 235 33.70 -5.11 -2.83
CA TYR A 235 33.21 -6.18 -3.72
C TYR A 235 34.26 -6.69 -4.72
N THR A 236 35.15 -5.81 -5.20
CA THR A 236 36.23 -6.18 -6.14
C THR A 236 37.28 -7.12 -5.53
N SER A 237 37.28 -7.31 -4.21
CA SER A 237 38.13 -8.30 -3.53
C SER A 237 37.55 -9.71 -3.56
N SER A 238 36.29 -9.90 -4.00
CA SER A 238 35.71 -11.22 -4.16
C SER A 238 36.47 -12.02 -5.23
N LYS A 239 36.67 -13.30 -4.97
CA LYS A 239 37.26 -14.23 -5.95
C LYS A 239 36.24 -14.73 -6.98
N ASP A 240 34.95 -14.52 -6.72
CA ASP A 240 33.89 -14.87 -7.66
C ASP A 240 33.74 -13.77 -8.71
N LYS A 241 34.32 -14.01 -9.89
CA LYS A 241 34.28 -13.06 -11.01
C LYS A 241 32.86 -12.76 -11.46
N GLY A 242 31.95 -13.75 -11.47
CA GLY A 242 30.57 -13.52 -11.89
C GLY A 242 29.79 -12.63 -10.93
N PHE A 243 30.13 -12.66 -9.63
CA PHE A 243 29.59 -11.71 -8.66
C PHE A 243 30.14 -10.30 -8.90
N VAL A 244 31.45 -10.16 -9.14
CA VAL A 244 32.08 -8.86 -9.45
C VAL A 244 31.46 -8.25 -10.71
N ASP A 245 31.33 -9.05 -11.78
CA ASP A 245 30.72 -8.61 -13.04
C ASP A 245 29.27 -8.16 -12.84
N ALA A 246 28.50 -8.85 -11.99
CA ALA A 246 27.13 -8.45 -11.66
C ALA A 246 27.07 -7.12 -10.89
N CYS A 247 28.03 -6.87 -9.99
CA CYS A 247 28.16 -5.59 -9.30
C CYS A 247 28.57 -4.46 -10.26
N ASP A 248 29.49 -4.71 -11.18
CA ASP A 248 29.90 -3.75 -12.21
C ASP A 248 28.75 -3.41 -13.16
N GLU A 249 27.96 -4.41 -13.56
CA GLU A 249 26.75 -4.23 -14.36
C GLU A 249 25.75 -3.29 -13.66
N LEU A 250 25.51 -3.51 -12.36
CA LEU A 250 24.66 -2.65 -11.55
C LEU A 250 25.19 -1.21 -11.51
N LEU A 251 26.49 -1.01 -11.25
CA LEU A 251 27.11 0.32 -11.19
C LEU A 251 27.08 1.04 -12.55
N GLY A 252 27.05 0.30 -13.65
CA GLY A 252 26.88 0.83 -15.00
C GLY A 252 25.44 1.21 -15.38
N ASN A 253 24.44 0.83 -14.58
CA ASN A 253 23.03 1.09 -14.85
C ASN A 253 22.58 2.44 -14.26
N THR A 254 22.44 3.45 -15.11
CA THR A 254 22.06 4.83 -14.75
C THR A 254 20.73 4.94 -13.99
N LEU A 255 19.73 4.14 -14.34
CA LEU A 255 18.43 4.15 -13.66
C LEU A 255 18.53 3.53 -12.27
N MET A 256 19.32 2.47 -12.11
CA MET A 256 19.57 1.88 -10.79
C MET A 256 20.37 2.82 -9.90
N MET A 257 21.40 3.49 -10.44
CA MET A 257 22.18 4.49 -9.70
C MET A 257 21.33 5.69 -9.28
N GLN A 258 20.34 6.09 -10.08
CA GLN A 258 19.43 7.17 -9.72
C GLN A 258 18.62 6.88 -8.45
N GLN A 259 18.39 5.61 -8.10
CA GLN A 259 17.74 5.22 -6.85
C GLN A 259 18.61 5.49 -5.61
N TRP A 260 19.92 5.74 -5.76
CA TRP A 260 20.85 5.91 -4.66
C TRP A 260 21.05 7.38 -4.23
N ILE A 261 20.37 8.33 -4.89
CA ILE A 261 20.58 9.77 -4.74
C ILE A 261 20.45 10.29 -3.30
N GLU A 262 19.58 9.67 -2.49
CA GLU A 262 19.37 10.11 -1.11
C GLU A 262 20.57 9.79 -0.23
N GLU A 263 21.15 8.59 -0.37
CA GLU A 263 22.19 8.10 0.53
C GLU A 263 23.63 8.35 0.04
N ALA A 264 23.80 8.42 -1.29
CA ALA A 264 25.11 8.64 -1.90
C ALA A 264 25.68 10.04 -1.59
N ASP A 265 26.98 10.20 -1.86
CA ASP A 265 27.63 11.51 -1.82
C ASP A 265 26.87 12.48 -2.74
N ARG A 266 26.70 13.75 -2.32
CA ARG A 266 25.87 14.72 -3.06
C ARG A 266 26.35 14.99 -4.49
N ASN A 267 27.63 14.79 -4.75
CA ASN A 267 28.28 14.98 -6.05
C ASN A 267 28.59 13.66 -6.76
N ASP A 268 27.98 12.54 -6.38
CA ASP A 268 28.27 11.22 -6.93
C ASP A 268 28.22 11.22 -8.48
N PRO A 269 29.31 10.86 -9.17
CA PRO A 269 29.36 10.89 -10.63
C PRO A 269 28.43 9.85 -11.29
N LEU A 270 28.06 8.78 -10.58
CA LEU A 270 27.18 7.72 -11.13
C LEU A 270 25.70 8.15 -11.19
N ILE A 271 25.35 9.24 -10.50
CA ILE A 271 23.97 9.71 -10.39
C ILE A 271 23.74 10.89 -11.34
N SER A 272 22.80 10.72 -12.28
CA SER A 272 22.53 11.68 -13.35
C SER A 272 21.81 12.93 -12.83
N LEU A 273 20.71 12.75 -12.10
CA LEU A 273 19.94 13.85 -11.53
C LEU A 273 20.33 14.11 -10.07
N LYS A 274 21.16 15.15 -9.89
CA LYS A 274 21.63 15.63 -8.58
C LYS A 274 20.70 16.69 -7.99
N LYS A 275 19.48 16.28 -7.64
CA LYS A 275 18.46 17.11 -6.99
C LYS A 275 17.96 16.43 -5.72
N ASP A 276 17.35 17.19 -4.81
CA ASP A 276 16.70 16.64 -3.61
C ASP A 276 15.35 16.01 -4.01
N VAL A 277 15.43 14.86 -4.66
CA VAL A 277 14.30 14.02 -5.06
C VAL A 277 14.40 12.67 -4.36
N LYS A 278 13.25 12.04 -4.08
CA LYS A 278 13.20 10.90 -3.15
C LYS A 278 12.43 9.71 -3.70
N ALA A 279 12.96 8.52 -3.45
CA ALA A 279 12.38 7.22 -3.79
C ALA A 279 12.08 7.05 -5.29
N PHE A 280 13.11 7.21 -6.12
CA PHE A 280 13.00 7.02 -7.57
C PHE A 280 12.40 5.64 -7.92
N SER A 281 11.46 5.64 -8.85
CA SER A 281 10.98 4.47 -9.60
C SER A 281 10.80 4.88 -11.06
N TYR A 282 10.80 3.91 -11.97
CA TYR A 282 10.63 4.20 -13.38
C TYR A 282 9.90 3.09 -14.13
N TYR A 283 9.50 3.41 -15.35
CA TYR A 283 9.10 2.42 -16.34
C TYR A 283 9.36 2.95 -17.75
N HIS A 284 9.43 2.03 -18.72
CA HIS A 284 9.56 2.37 -20.13
C HIS A 284 8.18 2.53 -20.81
N LEU A 285 8.04 3.61 -21.56
CA LEU A 285 6.93 3.87 -22.47
C LEU A 285 7.05 3.00 -23.74
N PRO A 286 5.97 2.87 -24.55
CA PRO A 286 6.03 2.09 -25.79
C PRO A 286 7.07 2.60 -26.81
N ASP A 287 7.45 3.88 -26.71
CA ASP A 287 8.47 4.52 -27.54
C ASP A 287 9.89 4.50 -26.91
N ASN A 288 10.09 3.66 -25.89
CA ASN A 288 11.34 3.47 -25.12
C ASN A 288 11.82 4.68 -24.32
N ARG A 289 11.04 5.77 -24.24
CA ARG A 289 11.33 6.80 -23.25
C ARG A 289 11.07 6.28 -21.85
N VAL A 290 11.80 6.81 -20.89
CA VAL A 290 11.67 6.44 -19.48
C VAL A 290 10.89 7.52 -18.74
N VAL A 291 9.83 7.10 -18.05
CA VAL A 291 9.18 7.93 -17.05
C VAL A 291 9.92 7.77 -15.73
N GLY A 292 10.36 8.88 -15.13
CA GLY A 292 10.79 8.91 -13.74
C GLY A 292 9.67 9.35 -12.80
N LEU A 293 9.55 8.69 -11.65
CA LEU A 293 8.63 9.03 -10.57
C LEU A 293 9.35 9.06 -9.21
N TRP A 294 9.00 10.04 -8.38
CA TRP A 294 9.50 10.21 -7.02
C TRP A 294 8.33 10.56 -6.08
N LYS A 295 8.61 10.66 -4.77
CA LYS A 295 7.66 11.23 -3.78
C LYS A 295 7.01 12.53 -4.29
N HIS A 296 5.80 12.82 -3.79
CA HIS A 296 4.95 13.93 -4.25
C HIS A 296 4.46 13.82 -5.69
N ALA A 297 4.52 12.60 -6.27
CA ALA A 297 4.35 12.36 -7.69
C ALA A 297 5.19 13.32 -8.55
N LEU A 298 6.40 13.67 -8.10
CA LEU A 298 7.34 14.38 -8.98
C LEU A 298 7.69 13.46 -10.15
N THR A 299 7.74 14.03 -11.35
CA THR A 299 7.97 13.27 -12.58
C THR A 299 8.77 14.06 -13.60
N THR A 300 9.48 13.34 -14.45
CA THR A 300 10.18 13.84 -15.64
C THR A 300 10.41 12.68 -16.62
N ILE A 301 10.78 13.00 -17.86
CA ILE A 301 11.02 12.03 -18.93
C ILE A 301 12.51 11.99 -19.27
N SER A 302 13.04 10.81 -19.53
CA SER A 302 14.34 10.62 -20.16
C SER A 302 14.20 9.96 -21.53
N LYS A 303 15.00 10.39 -22.50
CA LYS A 303 15.06 9.82 -23.86
C LYS A 303 16.29 8.94 -24.08
N ASP A 304 17.15 8.82 -23.07
CA ASP A 304 18.48 8.19 -23.17
C ASP A 304 18.76 7.29 -21.95
N ASN A 305 17.71 6.63 -21.47
CA ASN A 305 17.76 5.65 -20.38
C ASN A 305 18.30 6.22 -19.05
N GLY A 306 17.87 7.43 -18.70
CA GLY A 306 18.21 8.11 -17.44
C GLY A 306 19.59 8.77 -17.42
N LYS A 307 20.26 8.93 -18.57
CA LYS A 307 21.52 9.71 -18.64
C LYS A 307 21.24 11.20 -18.53
N THR A 308 20.18 11.68 -19.18
CA THR A 308 19.66 13.04 -19.06
C THR A 308 18.15 13.03 -18.84
N TRP A 309 17.65 14.10 -18.24
CA TRP A 309 16.23 14.30 -17.93
C TRP A 309 15.72 15.57 -18.60
N GLN A 310 14.58 15.48 -19.27
CA GLN A 310 14.08 16.53 -20.16
C GLN A 310 13.78 17.86 -19.42
N TYR A 311 13.42 17.78 -18.15
CA TYR A 311 13.19 18.93 -17.27
C TYR A 311 13.43 18.55 -15.81
N ASN A 312 13.62 19.56 -14.95
CA ASN A 312 13.63 19.37 -13.50
C ASN A 312 12.31 18.71 -13.06
N PRO A 313 12.31 17.67 -12.21
CA PRO A 313 11.08 16.99 -11.83
C PRO A 313 10.02 17.96 -11.27
N LEU A 314 8.79 17.85 -11.78
CA LEU A 314 7.63 18.63 -11.34
C LEU A 314 6.52 17.68 -10.90
N ARG A 315 5.59 18.15 -10.06
CA ARG A 315 4.43 17.34 -9.66
C ARG A 315 3.61 16.96 -10.90
N ALA A 316 3.29 15.68 -11.04
CA ALA A 316 2.42 15.16 -12.08
C ALA A 316 1.03 15.82 -11.99
N PRO A 317 0.55 16.51 -13.04
CA PRO A 317 -0.74 17.20 -12.98
C PRO A 317 -1.88 16.25 -12.61
N GLY A 318 -2.80 16.71 -11.76
CA GLY A 318 -3.98 15.96 -11.32
C GLY A 318 -3.71 14.89 -10.27
N PHE A 319 -2.47 14.39 -10.12
CA PHE A 319 -2.17 13.43 -9.06
C PHE A 319 -2.21 14.10 -7.68
N VAL A 320 -3.06 13.57 -6.80
CA VAL A 320 -3.00 13.87 -5.37
C VAL A 320 -2.03 12.88 -4.75
N ASN A 321 -0.83 13.33 -4.34
CA ASN A 321 0.15 12.48 -3.66
C ASN A 321 1.10 13.33 -2.82
N SER A 322 1.57 12.74 -1.73
CA SER A 322 2.45 13.40 -0.77
C SER A 322 3.71 12.57 -0.48
N ASN A 323 4.10 12.47 0.79
CA ASN A 323 5.40 11.97 1.23
C ASN A 323 5.56 10.44 1.27
N ALA A 324 4.50 9.67 1.01
CA ALA A 324 4.46 8.22 1.26
C ALA A 324 4.80 7.34 0.04
N LYS A 325 5.51 7.91 -0.94
CA LYS A 325 5.87 7.35 -2.26
C LYS A 325 4.68 7.23 -3.22
N ILE A 326 5.04 7.01 -4.48
CA ILE A 326 4.22 6.53 -5.58
C ILE A 326 5.06 5.47 -6.29
N TRP A 327 4.43 4.39 -6.72
CA TRP A 327 5.03 3.35 -7.55
C TRP A 327 4.35 3.37 -8.91
N GLY A 328 5.11 3.24 -10.00
CA GLY A 328 4.56 3.11 -11.34
C GLY A 328 5.23 1.96 -12.08
N GLN A 329 4.47 1.20 -12.86
CA GLN A 329 5.02 0.15 -13.74
C GLN A 329 4.10 -0.15 -14.92
N LYS A 330 4.66 -0.84 -15.92
CA LYS A 330 3.91 -1.53 -16.95
C LYS A 330 3.25 -2.80 -16.39
N THR A 331 2.03 -3.09 -16.81
CA THR A 331 1.27 -4.30 -16.43
C THR A 331 1.40 -5.40 -17.49
N SER A 332 1.07 -6.64 -17.13
CA SER A 332 1.23 -7.83 -18.00
C SER A 332 0.37 -7.79 -19.26
N ASP A 333 -0.74 -7.04 -19.24
CA ASP A 333 -1.61 -6.75 -20.38
C ASP A 333 -1.10 -5.61 -21.27
N GLY A 334 0.09 -5.07 -20.99
CA GLY A 334 0.72 -4.01 -21.78
C GLY A 334 0.27 -2.59 -21.44
N GLN A 335 -0.64 -2.42 -20.47
CA GLN A 335 -1.03 -1.12 -19.93
C GLN A 335 -0.07 -0.65 -18.83
N TYR A 336 -0.46 0.39 -18.10
CA TYR A 336 0.34 0.98 -17.04
C TYR A 336 -0.50 1.20 -15.78
N ALA A 337 0.13 1.05 -14.62
CA ALA A 337 -0.49 1.29 -13.32
C ALA A 337 0.42 2.15 -12.45
N THR A 338 -0.18 3.03 -11.64
CA THR A 338 0.47 3.69 -10.52
C THR A 338 -0.24 3.35 -9.23
N VAL A 339 0.50 2.91 -8.21
CA VAL A 339 -0.03 2.62 -6.87
C VAL A 339 0.53 3.64 -5.88
N TYR A 340 -0.33 4.28 -5.10
CA TYR A 340 0.03 5.40 -4.22
C TYR A 340 -1.05 5.68 -3.17
N ASN A 341 -0.72 6.54 -2.21
CA ASN A 341 -1.72 7.18 -1.36
C ASN A 341 -2.29 8.42 -2.07
N PRO A 342 -3.58 8.44 -2.46
CA PRO A 342 -4.19 9.55 -3.19
C PRO A 342 -4.61 10.69 -2.24
N SER A 343 -3.71 11.08 -1.33
CA SER A 343 -4.01 11.92 -0.17
C SER A 343 -2.74 12.60 0.37
N GLU A 344 -2.93 13.63 1.19
CA GLU A 344 -1.88 14.17 2.06
C GLU A 344 -1.64 13.27 3.30
N PHE A 345 -2.62 12.45 3.65
CA PHE A 345 -2.49 11.37 4.60
C PHE A 345 -1.98 10.09 3.93
N ARG A 346 -1.52 9.11 4.72
CA ARG A 346 -0.98 7.84 4.19
C ARG A 346 -2.06 6.75 4.06
N TRP A 347 -3.28 7.15 3.70
CA TRP A 347 -4.39 6.25 3.38
C TRP A 347 -5.34 6.89 2.34
N PRO A 348 -6.13 6.07 1.62
CA PRO A 348 -5.94 4.63 1.42
C PRO A 348 -4.66 4.33 0.62
N LEU A 349 -4.36 3.06 0.36
CA LEU A 349 -3.54 2.67 -0.79
C LEU A 349 -4.45 2.43 -1.99
N ALA A 350 -4.18 3.11 -3.11
CA ALA A 350 -5.01 3.08 -4.31
C ALA A 350 -4.18 2.85 -5.57
N VAL A 351 -4.85 2.46 -6.66
CA VAL A 351 -4.27 2.23 -7.99
C VAL A 351 -5.00 3.04 -9.05
N SER A 352 -4.22 3.67 -9.92
CA SER A 352 -4.69 4.33 -11.14
C SER A 352 -4.10 3.63 -12.35
N THR A 353 -4.87 3.49 -13.42
CA THR A 353 -4.46 2.83 -14.67
C THR A 353 -4.44 3.79 -15.84
N GLY A 354 -3.55 3.53 -16.80
CA GLY A 354 -3.40 4.29 -18.04
C GLY A 354 -2.96 3.40 -19.18
N LYS A 355 -3.45 3.69 -20.40
CA LYS A 355 -3.16 2.86 -21.59
C LYS A 355 -1.79 3.14 -22.21
N ASP A 356 -1.31 4.37 -22.06
CA ASP A 356 -0.13 4.91 -22.74
C ASP A 356 1.04 5.20 -21.79
N GLY A 357 0.85 4.99 -20.48
CA GLY A 357 1.85 5.31 -19.46
C GLY A 357 1.99 6.80 -19.16
N LEU A 358 1.10 7.65 -19.67
CA LEU A 358 1.12 9.09 -19.43
C LEU A 358 -0.23 9.60 -18.89
N ASN A 359 -1.34 9.12 -19.44
CA ASN A 359 -2.69 9.55 -19.08
C ASN A 359 -3.39 8.49 -18.22
N TYR A 360 -3.49 8.77 -16.92
CA TYR A 360 -4.16 7.88 -15.95
C TYR A 360 -5.61 8.31 -15.73
N THR A 361 -6.56 7.38 -15.87
CA THR A 361 -7.99 7.73 -16.08
C THR A 361 -8.92 7.31 -14.95
N ASN A 362 -8.51 6.41 -14.07
CA ASN A 362 -9.32 5.92 -12.94
C ASN A 362 -8.51 5.96 -11.64
N LEU A 363 -9.20 5.78 -10.51
CA LEU A 363 -8.60 5.67 -9.17
C LEU A 363 -9.41 4.66 -8.35
N LEU A 364 -8.83 3.50 -8.09
CA LEU A 364 -9.46 2.34 -7.45
C LEU A 364 -8.75 1.97 -6.14
N LEU A 365 -9.48 1.39 -5.19
CA LEU A 365 -8.95 0.99 -3.90
C LEU A 365 -8.13 -0.30 -4.01
N VAL A 366 -6.95 -0.32 -3.39
CA VAL A 366 -6.13 -1.52 -3.16
C VAL A 366 -6.29 -1.97 -1.70
N ASN A 367 -5.96 -1.09 -0.76
CA ASN A 367 -6.10 -1.33 0.68
C ASN A 367 -6.70 -0.09 1.36
N GLY A 368 -7.85 -0.28 1.98
CA GLY A 368 -8.58 0.77 2.72
C GLY A 368 -8.68 0.51 4.22
N GLU A 369 -7.97 -0.48 4.74
CA GLU A 369 -7.94 -0.78 6.16
C GLU A 369 -6.70 -0.15 6.82
N ILE A 370 -6.83 0.25 8.08
CA ILE A 370 -5.74 0.74 8.91
C ILE A 370 -5.72 -0.09 10.20
N THR A 371 -4.70 -0.93 10.35
CA THR A 371 -4.44 -1.62 11.62
C THR A 371 -4.18 -0.58 12.71
N SER A 372 -4.54 -0.85 13.96
CA SER A 372 -4.10 0.01 15.06
C SER A 372 -2.56 0.03 15.14
N LEU A 373 -1.96 1.20 15.29
CA LEU A 373 -0.52 1.32 15.56
C LEU A 373 -0.28 0.82 17.00
N ARG A 374 0.24 -0.41 17.14
CA ARG A 374 0.31 -1.07 18.45
C ARG A 374 1.45 -0.54 19.31
N TYR A 375 2.57 -0.19 18.67
CA TYR A 375 3.76 0.29 19.35
C TYR A 375 4.14 1.69 18.89
N GLY A 376 4.20 2.64 19.82
CA GLY A 376 4.64 4.01 19.55
C GLY A 376 6.11 4.06 19.15
N GLY A 377 6.51 5.12 18.44
CA GLY A 377 7.89 5.27 18.00
C GLY A 377 8.11 6.50 17.13
N ALA A 378 9.35 7.01 17.15
CA ALA A 378 9.74 8.19 16.38
C ALA A 378 9.37 8.04 14.89
N TYR A 379 8.67 9.05 14.36
CA TYR A 379 8.23 9.17 12.97
C TYR A 379 7.39 7.99 12.44
N LYS A 380 6.81 7.16 13.31
CA LYS A 380 5.76 6.21 12.91
C LYS A 380 4.47 7.01 12.66
N SER A 381 3.80 6.68 11.57
CA SER A 381 2.62 7.42 11.09
C SER A 381 1.62 6.43 10.52
N TYR A 382 0.32 6.68 10.68
CA TYR A 382 -0.71 5.70 10.35
C TYR A 382 -0.87 5.41 8.85
N GLY A 383 -1.37 4.22 8.52
CA GLY A 383 -1.85 3.82 7.21
C GLY A 383 -0.90 2.95 6.38
N PRO A 384 -1.41 2.33 5.30
CA PRO A 384 -0.61 1.57 4.33
C PRO A 384 0.23 2.52 3.48
N GLN A 385 1.54 2.34 3.46
CA GLN A 385 2.46 3.37 2.98
C GLN A 385 3.79 2.82 2.47
N TYR A 386 4.52 3.66 1.73
CA TYR A 386 5.83 3.34 1.15
C TYR A 386 5.76 2.20 0.14
N VAL A 387 4.71 2.21 -0.67
CA VAL A 387 4.50 1.22 -1.72
C VAL A 387 5.70 1.09 -2.66
N ARG A 388 6.01 -0.15 -3.02
CA ARG A 388 7.02 -0.54 -4.00
C ARG A 388 6.58 -1.81 -4.71
N GLY A 389 6.85 -1.93 -6.01
CA GLY A 389 6.64 -3.18 -6.76
C GLY A 389 7.96 -3.81 -7.17
N ILE A 390 7.91 -4.60 -8.24
CA ILE A 390 9.07 -5.27 -8.83
C ILE A 390 9.59 -4.39 -9.98
N GLU A 391 10.83 -3.91 -9.85
CA GLU A 391 11.49 -3.12 -10.90
C GLU A 391 11.61 -3.89 -12.21
N GLU A 392 11.57 -3.19 -13.35
CA GLU A 392 11.88 -3.78 -14.63
C GLU A 392 13.25 -4.47 -14.59
N GLY A 393 13.31 -5.72 -15.05
CA GLY A 393 14.51 -6.57 -14.97
C GLY A 393 14.61 -7.42 -13.70
N ASN A 394 13.93 -7.06 -12.61
CA ASN A 394 13.93 -7.84 -11.36
C ASN A 394 12.87 -8.97 -11.33
N GLY A 395 12.45 -9.40 -12.52
CA GLY A 395 11.59 -10.55 -12.79
C GLY A 395 10.09 -10.26 -12.86
N THR A 396 9.34 -11.27 -13.28
CA THR A 396 7.90 -11.18 -13.52
C THR A 396 7.21 -12.39 -12.91
N PRO A 397 6.31 -12.21 -11.93
CA PRO A 397 5.49 -13.29 -11.41
C PRO A 397 4.66 -13.98 -12.51
N PRO A 398 4.55 -15.32 -12.49
CA PRO A 398 3.95 -16.07 -13.58
C PRO A 398 2.42 -15.94 -13.66
N ASP A 399 1.76 -15.45 -12.61
CA ASP A 399 0.31 -15.21 -12.58
C ASP A 399 -0.10 -13.96 -13.37
N GLY A 400 0.87 -13.13 -13.79
CA GLY A 400 0.61 -11.89 -14.51
C GLY A 400 -0.01 -10.78 -13.66
N ASN A 401 -0.20 -11.00 -12.36
CA ASN A 401 -0.78 -10.00 -11.47
C ASN A 401 0.23 -8.89 -11.16
N LEU A 402 -0.29 -7.71 -10.81
CA LEU A 402 0.51 -6.64 -10.25
C LEU A 402 0.73 -6.94 -8.76
N TRP A 403 1.97 -7.19 -8.38
CA TRP A 403 2.38 -7.41 -6.99
C TRP A 403 3.09 -6.17 -6.43
N VAL A 404 2.60 -5.68 -5.30
CA VAL A 404 3.20 -4.55 -4.58
C VAL A 404 3.37 -4.89 -3.10
N THR A 405 4.40 -4.31 -2.48
CA THR A 405 4.65 -4.36 -1.04
C THR A 405 4.59 -2.97 -0.43
N TYR A 406 4.21 -2.90 0.85
CA TYR A 406 4.12 -1.68 1.63
C TYR A 406 4.19 -2.05 3.12
N SER A 407 4.41 -1.05 3.97
CA SER A 407 4.25 -1.23 5.41
C SER A 407 2.91 -0.66 5.87
N MET A 408 2.34 -1.22 6.93
CA MET A 408 1.25 -0.60 7.68
C MET A 408 1.83 0.07 8.92
N ASN A 409 1.57 1.36 9.11
CA ASN A 409 2.01 2.16 10.25
C ASN A 409 3.53 2.23 10.52
N LYS A 410 4.37 1.80 9.55
CA LYS A 410 5.80 1.49 9.75
C LYS A 410 6.05 0.46 10.86
N GLU A 411 5.13 -0.50 11.02
CA GLU A 411 5.14 -1.52 12.06
C GLU A 411 5.03 -2.93 11.49
N ASP A 412 4.08 -3.13 10.57
CA ASP A 412 3.83 -4.41 9.91
C ASP A 412 4.16 -4.33 8.42
N ILE A 413 4.52 -5.46 7.82
CA ILE A 413 4.83 -5.55 6.39
C ILE A 413 3.75 -6.34 5.68
N TRP A 414 3.36 -5.84 4.51
CA TRP A 414 2.26 -6.33 3.71
C TRP A 414 2.66 -6.47 2.25
N VAL A 415 1.92 -7.33 1.56
CA VAL A 415 1.88 -7.40 0.09
C VAL A 415 0.44 -7.32 -0.38
N SER A 416 0.24 -6.83 -1.60
CA SER A 416 -1.02 -6.96 -2.31
C SER A 416 -0.80 -7.59 -3.68
N SER A 417 -1.63 -8.59 -3.98
CA SER A 417 -1.83 -9.10 -5.34
C SER A 417 -3.01 -8.36 -5.96
N ILE A 418 -2.80 -7.75 -7.12
CA ILE A 418 -3.80 -6.97 -7.86
C ILE A 418 -4.00 -7.62 -9.23
N PRO A 419 -5.17 -8.23 -9.51
CA PRO A 419 -5.42 -8.88 -10.78
C PRO A 419 -5.30 -7.95 -11.98
N VAL A 420 -4.71 -8.45 -13.06
CA VAL A 420 -4.60 -7.76 -14.35
C VAL A 420 -5.43 -8.54 -15.39
N PRO A 421 -6.33 -7.89 -16.15
CA PRO A 421 -6.59 -6.45 -16.21
C PRO A 421 -7.29 -5.89 -14.96
N ILE A 422 -6.85 -4.71 -14.52
CA ILE A 422 -7.36 -4.04 -13.31
C ILE A 422 -8.72 -3.37 -13.63
N THR A 423 -9.76 -3.70 -12.86
CA THR A 423 -11.12 -3.18 -13.03
C THR A 423 -11.90 -3.14 -11.72
N ASP A 424 -12.89 -2.25 -11.57
CA ASP A 424 -13.90 -2.28 -10.50
C ASP A 424 -15.28 -2.78 -11.00
N GLU A 425 -15.38 -3.18 -12.28
CA GLU A 425 -16.62 -3.65 -12.89
C GLU A 425 -16.81 -5.15 -12.75
N VAL A 426 -17.99 -5.55 -12.27
CA VAL A 426 -18.50 -6.94 -12.33
C VAL A 426 -19.86 -6.91 -13.01
N LYS A 427 -19.98 -7.62 -14.15
CA LYS A 427 -21.19 -7.58 -15.00
C LYS A 427 -22.16 -8.74 -14.75
N THR A 428 -21.68 -9.80 -14.13
CA THR A 428 -22.46 -11.02 -13.85
C THR A 428 -22.64 -11.21 -12.37
N HIS A 429 -23.85 -11.60 -11.98
CA HIS A 429 -24.12 -12.00 -10.60
C HIS A 429 -23.28 -13.23 -10.21
N ALA A 430 -22.96 -13.33 -8.91
CA ALA A 430 -22.12 -14.38 -8.37
C ALA A 430 -22.89 -15.70 -8.22
N ASN A 431 -22.20 -16.83 -8.39
CA ASN A 431 -22.71 -18.17 -8.06
C ASN A 431 -21.55 -19.01 -7.53
N ASP A 432 -20.95 -18.53 -6.46
CA ASP A 432 -19.70 -19.02 -5.91
C ASP A 432 -20.04 -20.14 -4.91
N VAL A 433 -20.07 -21.39 -5.38
CA VAL A 433 -20.16 -22.58 -4.51
C VAL A 433 -18.75 -23.13 -4.38
N PHE A 434 -18.05 -22.77 -3.31
CA PHE A 434 -16.59 -22.97 -3.21
C PHE A 434 -16.14 -24.42 -3.38
N ALA A 435 -16.94 -25.38 -2.92
CA ALA A 435 -16.68 -26.80 -3.09
C ALA A 435 -16.68 -27.25 -4.58
N LEU A 436 -17.36 -26.53 -5.46
CA LEU A 436 -17.53 -26.84 -6.88
C LEU A 436 -16.62 -25.99 -7.79
N LEU A 437 -15.99 -24.94 -7.26
CA LEU A 437 -15.11 -24.08 -8.05
C LEU A 437 -13.76 -24.77 -8.33
N PRO A 438 -13.14 -24.53 -9.49
CA PRO A 438 -11.78 -25.00 -9.76
C PRO A 438 -10.76 -24.48 -8.74
N ALA A 439 -9.73 -25.27 -8.46
CA ALA A 439 -8.65 -24.85 -7.57
C ALA A 439 -7.90 -23.64 -8.15
N GLY A 440 -7.70 -22.61 -7.35
CA GLY A 440 -7.04 -21.35 -7.74
C GLY A 440 -7.99 -20.29 -8.29
N GLU A 441 -9.23 -20.64 -8.64
CA GLU A 441 -10.22 -19.69 -9.18
C GLU A 441 -11.22 -19.20 -8.13
N GLU A 442 -11.20 -19.76 -6.91
CA GLU A 442 -12.24 -19.55 -5.91
C GLU A 442 -12.37 -18.09 -5.47
N LEU A 443 -11.24 -17.38 -5.37
CA LEU A 443 -11.17 -16.01 -4.87
C LEU A 443 -10.90 -14.99 -5.96
N LYS A 444 -10.92 -15.36 -7.25
CA LYS A 444 -10.60 -14.48 -8.37
C LYS A 444 -11.36 -13.15 -8.38
N ASN A 445 -12.63 -13.18 -7.96
CA ASN A 445 -13.50 -12.00 -7.87
C ASN A 445 -13.77 -11.56 -6.42
N TRP A 446 -13.00 -12.07 -5.47
CA TRP A 446 -13.10 -11.75 -4.05
C TRP A 446 -11.94 -10.86 -3.64
N ASN A 447 -12.25 -9.73 -3.04
CA ASN A 447 -11.27 -8.91 -2.37
C ASN A 447 -11.05 -9.46 -0.96
N ILE A 448 -9.78 -9.59 -0.56
CA ILE A 448 -9.41 -10.18 0.73
C ILE A 448 -8.48 -9.23 1.48
N TYR A 449 -8.68 -9.14 2.79
CA TYR A 449 -7.73 -8.56 3.74
C TYR A 449 -7.48 -9.59 4.83
N SER A 450 -6.24 -10.10 4.85
CA SER A 450 -5.85 -11.26 5.64
C SER A 450 -4.60 -10.97 6.48
N PRO A 451 -4.75 -10.34 7.66
CA PRO A 451 -3.74 -10.34 8.72
C PRO A 451 -3.26 -11.76 9.08
N LEU A 452 -2.04 -11.89 9.60
CA LEU A 452 -1.47 -13.18 10.04
C LEU A 452 -2.24 -13.80 11.21
N GLN A 453 -2.84 -12.97 12.05
CA GLN A 453 -3.63 -13.40 13.22
C GLN A 453 -5.14 -13.27 13.00
N ALA A 454 -5.57 -12.80 11.83
CA ALA A 454 -6.97 -12.73 11.43
C ALA A 454 -7.11 -13.05 9.93
N THR A 455 -7.08 -14.33 9.58
CA THR A 455 -6.95 -14.76 8.19
C THR A 455 -8.28 -14.86 7.46
N ALA A 456 -8.28 -14.55 6.17
CA ALA A 456 -9.37 -14.82 5.24
C ALA A 456 -8.81 -15.60 4.05
N GLN A 457 -9.12 -16.89 3.95
CA GLN A 457 -8.50 -17.78 2.97
C GLN A 457 -9.37 -18.99 2.64
N MET A 458 -9.06 -19.67 1.54
CA MET A 458 -9.66 -20.96 1.22
C MET A 458 -9.08 -22.05 2.13
N GLU A 459 -9.94 -22.81 2.78
CA GLU A 459 -9.58 -24.00 3.56
C GLU A 459 -10.47 -25.19 3.19
N THR A 460 -10.01 -26.40 3.53
CA THR A 460 -10.85 -27.61 3.47
C THR A 460 -11.42 -27.89 4.85
N VAL A 461 -12.74 -27.75 5.01
CA VAL A 461 -13.47 -28.00 6.25
C VAL A 461 -14.45 -29.15 6.02
N GLY A 462 -14.32 -30.22 6.81
CA GLY A 462 -15.16 -31.42 6.68
C GLY A 462 -15.11 -32.06 5.28
N GLY A 463 -13.95 -32.04 4.62
CA GLY A 463 -13.76 -32.59 3.27
C GLY A 463 -14.23 -31.68 2.13
N THR A 464 -14.68 -30.45 2.42
CA THR A 464 -15.17 -29.50 1.40
C THR A 464 -14.45 -28.17 1.46
N LYS A 465 -14.22 -27.55 0.30
CA LYS A 465 -13.60 -26.21 0.23
C LYS A 465 -14.58 -25.13 0.69
N ALA A 466 -14.11 -24.20 1.49
CA ALA A 466 -14.86 -23.06 1.99
C ALA A 466 -13.93 -21.84 2.17
N LEU A 467 -14.50 -20.64 2.04
CA LEU A 467 -13.84 -19.41 2.46
C LEU A 467 -13.97 -19.31 3.98
N VAL A 468 -12.85 -19.36 4.69
CA VAL A 468 -12.80 -19.34 6.15
C VAL A 468 -12.20 -18.02 6.63
N LEU A 469 -12.92 -17.38 7.55
CA LEU A 469 -12.44 -16.21 8.27
C LEU A 469 -12.11 -16.65 9.71
N ARG A 470 -10.85 -16.57 10.10
CA ARG A 470 -10.37 -16.83 11.47
C ARG A 470 -9.91 -15.52 12.08
N ASP A 471 -10.18 -15.30 13.35
CA ASP A 471 -9.78 -14.07 14.01
C ASP A 471 -9.40 -14.31 15.46
N LYS A 472 -8.14 -14.03 15.79
CA LYS A 472 -7.61 -13.89 17.15
C LYS A 472 -6.78 -12.61 17.29
N ASP A 473 -6.85 -11.70 16.31
CA ASP A 473 -6.08 -10.47 16.34
C ASP A 473 -6.86 -9.39 17.09
N LYS A 474 -6.42 -9.09 18.32
CA LYS A 474 -7.01 -8.06 19.15
C LYS A 474 -7.02 -6.66 18.51
N PHE A 475 -6.11 -6.43 17.57
CA PHE A 475 -5.89 -5.13 16.92
C PHE A 475 -6.10 -5.20 15.41
N ASP A 476 -6.63 -6.30 14.87
CA ASP A 476 -7.01 -6.43 13.46
C ASP A 476 -8.32 -7.21 13.24
N PHE A 477 -8.67 -7.49 12.00
CA PHE A 477 -9.75 -8.40 11.65
C PHE A 477 -9.53 -9.03 10.27
N ALA A 478 -10.16 -10.17 10.03
CA ALA A 478 -10.28 -10.75 8.71
C ALA A 478 -11.40 -10.03 7.93
N LYS A 479 -11.20 -9.79 6.63
CA LYS A 479 -12.27 -9.27 5.76
C LYS A 479 -12.24 -9.95 4.40
N ALA A 480 -13.43 -10.33 3.92
CA ALA A 480 -13.67 -10.76 2.55
C ALA A 480 -14.80 -9.92 1.93
N GLU A 481 -14.62 -9.45 0.71
CA GLU A 481 -15.51 -8.52 0.03
C GLU A 481 -15.77 -8.99 -1.39
N ARG A 482 -17.04 -9.10 -1.78
CA ARG A 482 -17.45 -9.52 -3.11
C ARG A 482 -18.10 -8.36 -3.84
N VAL A 483 -17.44 -7.86 -4.88
CA VAL A 483 -18.04 -6.90 -5.82
C VAL A 483 -19.10 -7.63 -6.65
N ILE A 484 -20.25 -7.00 -6.82
CA ILE A 484 -21.42 -7.53 -7.56
C ILE A 484 -21.90 -6.48 -8.57
N PRO A 485 -22.73 -6.87 -9.56
CA PRO A 485 -23.34 -5.90 -10.47
C PRO A 485 -24.12 -4.82 -9.71
N ASP A 486 -24.00 -3.58 -10.18
CA ASP A 486 -24.68 -2.45 -9.57
C ASP A 486 -26.21 -2.63 -9.61
N SER A 487 -26.82 -2.79 -8.44
CA SER A 487 -28.19 -3.29 -8.32
C SER A 487 -29.04 -2.43 -7.39
N LYS A 488 -30.22 -2.00 -7.86
CA LYS A 488 -31.23 -1.35 -6.99
C LYS A 488 -32.07 -2.36 -6.21
N LYS A 489 -32.27 -3.55 -6.79
CA LYS A 489 -32.97 -4.66 -6.16
C LYS A 489 -32.18 -5.94 -6.40
N VAL A 490 -31.81 -6.63 -5.33
CA VAL A 490 -30.92 -7.78 -5.41
C VAL A 490 -31.27 -8.80 -4.35
N THR A 491 -31.18 -10.07 -4.72
CA THR A 491 -31.17 -11.18 -3.76
C THR A 491 -29.72 -11.59 -3.54
N VAL A 492 -29.33 -11.71 -2.27
CA VAL A 492 -28.03 -12.24 -1.87
C VAL A 492 -28.23 -13.48 -1.02
N GLU A 493 -27.56 -14.56 -1.37
CA GLU A 493 -27.64 -15.85 -0.68
C GLU A 493 -26.25 -16.28 -0.25
N PHE A 494 -26.12 -16.82 0.96
CA PHE A 494 -24.88 -17.44 1.41
C PHE A 494 -25.13 -18.52 2.46
N SER A 495 -24.28 -19.54 2.46
CA SER A 495 -24.26 -20.59 3.48
C SER A 495 -23.10 -20.36 4.43
N ILE A 496 -23.38 -20.29 5.74
CA ILE A 496 -22.36 -20.00 6.76
C ILE A 496 -22.44 -20.94 7.96
N VAL A 497 -21.29 -21.27 8.53
CA VAL A 497 -21.16 -22.08 9.76
C VAL A 497 -20.28 -21.33 10.78
N PRO A 498 -20.87 -20.62 11.75
CA PRO A 498 -20.14 -20.10 12.91
C PRO A 498 -19.61 -21.27 13.76
N GLN A 499 -18.34 -21.24 14.18
CA GLN A 499 -17.73 -22.32 14.99
C GLN A 499 -17.79 -22.07 16.50
N GLN A 500 -18.34 -20.94 16.91
CA GLN A 500 -18.48 -20.48 18.29
C GLN A 500 -19.76 -19.63 18.40
N VAL A 501 -20.20 -19.34 19.62
CA VAL A 501 -21.41 -18.51 19.87
C VAL A 501 -21.23 -17.45 20.96
N ASN A 502 -20.10 -17.44 21.65
CA ASN A 502 -19.88 -16.68 22.88
C ASN A 502 -18.66 -15.74 22.82
N LYS A 503 -18.06 -15.58 21.64
CA LYS A 503 -16.87 -14.75 21.40
C LYS A 503 -16.77 -14.37 19.92
N GLY A 504 -16.07 -13.25 19.67
CA GLY A 504 -15.92 -12.69 18.33
C GLY A 504 -17.23 -12.20 17.73
N THR A 505 -17.15 -11.57 16.56
CA THR A 505 -18.31 -11.09 15.81
C THR A 505 -18.05 -11.29 14.32
N LEU A 506 -19.10 -11.48 13.52
CA LEU A 506 -19.01 -11.37 12.07
C LEU A 506 -20.05 -10.37 11.60
N GLN A 507 -19.58 -9.24 11.07
CA GLN A 507 -20.41 -8.25 10.41
C GLN A 507 -20.52 -8.56 8.91
N ILE A 508 -21.75 -8.60 8.41
CA ILE A 508 -22.06 -8.79 6.99
C ILE A 508 -22.75 -7.53 6.48
N GLU A 509 -22.11 -6.79 5.59
CA GLU A 509 -22.58 -5.49 5.10
C GLU A 509 -22.92 -5.51 3.62
N PHE A 510 -23.98 -4.78 3.27
CA PHE A 510 -24.41 -4.58 1.89
C PHE A 510 -24.19 -3.11 1.55
N GLN A 511 -23.18 -2.87 0.71
CA GLN A 511 -22.60 -1.55 0.50
C GLN A 511 -22.80 -1.04 -0.92
N ASP A 512 -22.80 0.28 -1.07
CA ASP A 512 -22.72 0.95 -2.37
C ASP A 512 -21.28 0.99 -2.94
N ALA A 513 -21.09 1.66 -4.07
CA ALA A 513 -19.79 1.84 -4.69
C ALA A 513 -18.78 2.64 -3.85
N GLN A 514 -19.25 3.47 -2.91
CA GLN A 514 -18.45 4.36 -2.07
C GLN A 514 -18.11 3.76 -0.70
N GLY A 515 -18.82 2.71 -0.27
CA GLY A 515 -18.50 1.93 0.94
C GLY A 515 -19.51 2.16 2.04
N ASN A 516 -20.59 2.87 1.72
CA ASN A 516 -21.66 3.13 2.67
C ASN A 516 -22.50 1.86 2.80
N ALA A 517 -22.56 1.29 4.00
CA ALA A 517 -23.39 0.13 4.29
C ALA A 517 -24.85 0.55 4.53
N ALA A 518 -25.79 0.00 3.76
CA ALA A 518 -27.22 0.20 4.00
C ALA A 518 -27.78 -0.78 5.04
N VAL A 519 -27.26 -2.00 5.02
CA VAL A 519 -27.66 -3.11 5.89
C VAL A 519 -26.41 -3.72 6.50
N ARG A 520 -26.48 -4.04 7.79
CA ARG A 520 -25.45 -4.79 8.52
C ARG A 520 -26.11 -5.91 9.32
N LEU A 521 -25.74 -7.15 9.03
CA LEU A 521 -26.13 -8.33 9.79
C LEU A 521 -24.96 -8.77 10.67
N MET A 522 -25.23 -9.42 11.80
CA MET A 522 -24.20 -9.76 12.79
C MET A 522 -24.45 -11.12 13.40
N PHE A 523 -23.49 -12.04 13.27
CA PHE A 523 -23.35 -13.19 14.18
C PHE A 523 -22.45 -12.75 15.32
N ASP A 524 -23.02 -12.56 16.51
CA ASP A 524 -22.39 -11.79 17.57
C ASP A 524 -22.08 -12.62 18.83
N ALA A 525 -21.24 -12.08 19.72
CA ALA A 525 -20.73 -12.78 20.90
C ALA A 525 -21.79 -13.12 21.97
N ASP A 526 -23.01 -12.62 21.84
CA ASP A 526 -24.15 -12.94 22.71
C ASP A 526 -25.06 -14.05 22.15
N SER A 527 -24.53 -14.85 21.21
CA SER A 527 -25.21 -15.99 20.58
C SER A 527 -26.45 -15.61 19.74
N LEU A 528 -26.58 -14.34 19.34
CA LEU A 528 -27.65 -13.86 18.49
C LEU A 528 -27.17 -13.55 17.07
N PHE A 529 -27.99 -13.92 16.09
CA PHE A 529 -27.97 -13.37 14.75
C PHE A 529 -28.89 -12.14 14.73
N LYS A 530 -28.34 -10.98 14.38
CA LYS A 530 -29.01 -9.66 14.51
C LYS A 530 -28.86 -8.85 13.22
N ALA A 531 -29.66 -7.79 13.13
CA ALA A 531 -29.50 -6.75 12.12
C ALA A 531 -29.44 -5.36 12.74
N LYS A 532 -28.54 -4.51 12.25
CA LYS A 532 -28.52 -3.08 12.57
C LYS A 532 -29.65 -2.37 11.81
N VAL A 533 -30.54 -1.70 12.52
CA VAL A 533 -31.71 -0.98 11.95
C VAL A 533 -31.78 0.49 12.37
N GLY A 534 -30.67 1.03 12.89
CA GLY A 534 -30.56 2.41 13.37
C GLY A 534 -29.69 2.47 14.62
N TYR A 535 -30.17 3.18 15.65
CA TYR A 535 -29.53 3.22 16.97
C TYR A 535 -29.60 1.85 17.69
N ARG A 536 -30.67 1.08 17.47
CA ARG A 536 -30.86 -0.24 18.04
C ARG A 536 -30.58 -1.35 17.02
N ASP A 537 -30.25 -2.51 17.55
CA ASP A 537 -30.22 -3.75 16.78
C ASP A 537 -31.56 -4.48 16.91
N SER A 538 -31.94 -5.17 15.84
CA SER A 538 -33.12 -6.02 15.79
C SER A 538 -32.68 -7.48 15.76
N ASN A 539 -33.15 -8.26 16.73
CA ASN A 539 -32.88 -9.69 16.78
C ASN A 539 -33.52 -10.41 15.59
N ILE A 540 -32.81 -11.38 15.02
CA ILE A 540 -33.33 -12.28 13.97
C ILE A 540 -33.62 -13.64 14.60
N GLN A 541 -32.63 -14.27 15.23
CA GLN A 541 -32.76 -15.52 15.99
C GLN A 541 -31.48 -15.82 16.79
N LYS A 542 -31.51 -16.81 17.68
CA LYS A 542 -30.30 -17.41 18.26
C LYS A 542 -29.57 -18.26 17.21
N TYR A 543 -28.26 -18.42 17.37
CA TYR A 543 -27.47 -19.35 16.57
C TYR A 543 -26.62 -20.29 17.45
N GLU A 544 -26.19 -21.41 16.85
CA GLU A 544 -25.46 -22.50 17.50
C GLU A 544 -24.13 -22.71 16.77
N ALA A 545 -23.10 -23.11 17.53
CA ALA A 545 -21.78 -23.40 16.99
C ALA A 545 -21.82 -24.68 16.12
N GLY A 546 -21.10 -24.69 15.01
CA GLY A 546 -21.02 -25.83 14.08
C GLY A 546 -22.27 -26.04 13.22
N LYS A 547 -23.34 -25.28 13.44
CA LYS A 547 -24.60 -25.38 12.67
C LYS A 547 -24.55 -24.50 11.43
N GLN A 548 -24.94 -25.06 10.29
CA GLN A 548 -25.07 -24.31 9.04
C GLN A 548 -26.34 -23.47 9.03
N TYR A 549 -26.20 -22.24 8.53
CA TYR A 549 -27.27 -21.32 8.24
C TYR A 549 -27.23 -20.93 6.77
N ASP A 550 -28.30 -21.25 6.05
CA ASP A 550 -28.52 -20.77 4.69
C ASP A 550 -29.32 -19.47 4.76
N VAL A 551 -28.63 -18.37 4.52
CA VAL A 551 -29.17 -17.01 4.66
C VAL A 551 -29.46 -16.46 3.28
N ARG A 552 -30.69 -15.96 3.09
CA ARG A 552 -31.11 -15.26 1.87
C ARG A 552 -31.64 -13.89 2.25
N ILE A 553 -31.11 -12.84 1.64
CA ILE A 553 -31.47 -11.45 1.88
C ILE A 553 -32.02 -10.87 0.58
N GLU A 554 -33.27 -10.42 0.61
CA GLU A 554 -33.88 -9.65 -0.47
C GLU A 554 -33.74 -8.17 -0.13
N LEU A 555 -33.06 -7.38 -0.96
CA LEU A 555 -32.83 -5.95 -0.78
C LEU A 555 -33.62 -5.16 -1.81
N ASP A 556 -34.43 -4.20 -1.37
CA ASP A 556 -35.17 -3.28 -2.24
C ASP A 556 -34.82 -1.83 -1.88
N ARG A 557 -34.00 -1.21 -2.72
CA ARG A 557 -33.55 0.18 -2.54
C ARG A 557 -34.70 1.16 -2.55
N ASP A 558 -35.66 0.99 -3.45
CA ASP A 558 -36.76 1.93 -3.64
C ASP A 558 -37.69 1.91 -2.41
N LYS A 559 -37.86 0.74 -1.78
CA LYS A 559 -38.61 0.61 -0.51
C LYS A 559 -37.78 0.91 0.74
N ARG A 560 -36.46 1.04 0.62
CA ARG A 560 -35.50 1.14 1.73
C ARG A 560 -35.66 0.00 2.75
N MET A 561 -35.97 -1.19 2.27
CA MET A 561 -36.25 -2.37 3.09
C MET A 561 -35.46 -3.58 2.64
N PHE A 562 -35.16 -4.46 3.59
CA PHE A 562 -34.70 -5.81 3.33
C PHE A 562 -35.55 -6.84 4.05
N THR A 563 -35.64 -8.03 3.46
CA THR A 563 -36.24 -9.20 4.06
C THR A 563 -35.18 -10.26 4.27
N THR A 564 -35.05 -10.76 5.49
CA THR A 564 -34.12 -11.84 5.83
C THR A 564 -34.86 -13.16 5.85
N PHE A 565 -34.30 -14.17 5.20
CA PHE A 565 -34.70 -15.56 5.31
C PHE A 565 -33.54 -16.37 5.88
N VAL A 566 -33.83 -17.29 6.80
CA VAL A 566 -32.84 -18.24 7.30
C VAL A 566 -33.41 -19.64 7.22
N ASN A 567 -32.69 -20.54 6.56
CA ASN A 567 -33.11 -21.91 6.27
C ASN A 567 -34.50 -21.95 5.62
N GLY A 568 -34.74 -21.07 4.65
CA GLY A 568 -36.01 -20.92 3.93
C GLY A 568 -37.11 -20.16 4.68
N GLN A 569 -36.97 -19.92 5.98
CA GLN A 569 -38.00 -19.23 6.78
C GLN A 569 -37.82 -17.71 6.77
N SER A 570 -38.87 -16.96 6.43
CA SER A 570 -38.86 -15.49 6.55
C SER A 570 -38.74 -15.07 8.02
N LYS A 571 -37.85 -14.11 8.28
CA LYS A 571 -37.61 -13.48 9.58
C LYS A 571 -38.09 -12.03 9.61
N GLY A 572 -38.99 -11.67 8.69
CA GLY A 572 -39.64 -10.36 8.60
C GLY A 572 -38.83 -9.28 7.89
N ASN A 573 -39.51 -8.17 7.60
CA ASN A 573 -38.96 -7.00 6.92
C ASN A 573 -38.31 -6.05 7.94
N ARG A 574 -37.23 -5.40 7.53
CA ARG A 574 -36.52 -4.37 8.31
C ARG A 574 -36.12 -3.22 7.39
N LEU A 575 -35.98 -2.03 7.97
CA LEU A 575 -35.49 -0.85 7.26
C LEU A 575 -33.97 -0.85 7.17
N PHE A 576 -33.44 -0.28 6.09
CA PHE A 576 -32.01 0.06 6.03
C PHE A 576 -31.68 1.08 7.12
N PHE A 577 -30.52 0.92 7.76
CA PHE A 577 -30.06 1.89 8.75
C PHE A 577 -29.45 3.14 8.10
N ALA A 578 -29.02 3.04 6.84
CA ALA A 578 -28.60 4.17 6.01
C ALA A 578 -29.12 4.00 4.56
N PRO A 579 -29.51 5.09 3.88
CA PRO A 579 -29.90 5.01 2.47
C PRO A 579 -28.67 4.85 1.56
N VAL A 580 -28.83 4.16 0.43
CA VAL A 580 -27.84 4.06 -0.65
C VAL A 580 -28.52 4.22 -2.01
N ALA A 581 -27.77 4.63 -3.03
CA ALA A 581 -28.29 4.72 -4.40
C ALA A 581 -28.53 3.34 -5.03
N SER A 582 -27.65 2.39 -4.70
CA SER A 582 -27.63 1.02 -5.21
C SER A 582 -26.67 0.17 -4.37
N PHE A 583 -26.70 -1.15 -4.57
CA PHE A 583 -25.81 -2.12 -3.97
C PHE A 583 -24.77 -2.57 -4.98
N ARG A 584 -23.49 -2.54 -4.59
CA ARG A 584 -22.38 -2.96 -5.45
C ARG A 584 -21.45 -3.95 -4.77
N ARG A 585 -21.53 -4.12 -3.45
CA ARG A 585 -20.58 -4.94 -2.68
C ARG A 585 -21.24 -5.62 -1.49
N VAL A 586 -20.79 -6.83 -1.19
CA VAL A 586 -21.13 -7.53 0.07
C VAL A 586 -19.84 -7.84 0.82
N VAL A 587 -19.77 -7.42 2.08
CA VAL A 587 -18.57 -7.52 2.92
C VAL A 587 -18.84 -8.46 4.09
N PHE A 588 -17.91 -9.36 4.37
CA PHE A 588 -17.84 -10.21 5.55
C PHE A 588 -16.61 -9.80 6.35
N ARG A 589 -16.77 -9.39 7.61
CA ARG A 589 -15.68 -8.86 8.44
C ARG A 589 -15.79 -9.35 9.88
N THR A 590 -14.71 -9.88 10.46
CA THR A 590 -14.71 -10.46 11.82
C THR A 590 -14.57 -9.43 12.95
N GLY A 591 -14.71 -8.15 12.63
CA GLY A 591 -14.57 -7.04 13.57
C GLY A 591 -15.45 -5.84 13.20
N ALA A 592 -15.53 -4.89 14.12
CA ALA A 592 -16.23 -3.63 13.90
C ALA A 592 -15.47 -2.72 12.92
N VAL A 593 -16.21 -1.83 12.24
CA VAL A 593 -15.60 -0.76 11.43
C VAL A 593 -14.70 0.09 12.31
N ARG A 594 -13.46 0.32 11.88
CA ARG A 594 -12.54 1.27 12.51
C ARG A 594 -12.74 2.66 11.94
N ARG A 595 -12.64 3.64 12.83
CA ARG A 595 -12.72 5.07 12.49
C ARG A 595 -11.48 5.84 12.90
N PHE A 596 -10.74 5.33 13.89
CA PHE A 596 -9.43 5.85 14.24
C PHE A 596 -8.35 5.18 13.37
N PRO A 597 -7.35 5.91 12.87
CA PRO A 597 -7.18 7.37 12.96
C PRO A 597 -8.15 8.12 12.05
N ASP A 598 -8.39 9.39 12.33
CA ASP A 598 -9.13 10.31 11.45
C ASP A 598 -8.23 11.49 11.02
N ALA A 599 -8.78 12.41 10.23
CA ALA A 599 -8.03 13.56 9.70
C ALA A 599 -7.51 14.51 10.80
N ASP A 600 -8.12 14.49 11.99
CA ASP A 600 -7.75 15.33 13.14
C ASP A 600 -6.81 14.61 14.12
N THR A 601 -6.50 13.34 13.87
CA THR A 601 -5.61 12.55 14.71
C THR A 601 -4.16 13.09 14.63
N PRO A 602 -3.49 13.33 15.78
CA PRO A 602 -2.08 13.75 15.78
C PRO A 602 -1.18 12.78 15.03
N THR A 603 -0.19 13.31 14.31
CA THR A 603 0.71 12.50 13.47
C THR A 603 1.53 11.49 14.28
N ASP A 604 2.08 11.92 15.42
CA ASP A 604 3.01 11.11 16.21
C ASP A 604 2.28 10.38 17.34
N GLN A 605 2.48 9.06 17.42
CA GLN A 605 2.08 8.24 18.58
C GLN A 605 3.33 7.85 19.37
N SER A 606 3.46 8.38 20.58
CA SER A 606 4.58 8.09 21.49
C SER A 606 4.27 7.05 22.56
N TYR A 607 3.11 6.38 22.48
CA TYR A 607 2.65 5.39 23.44
C TYR A 607 2.34 4.06 22.75
N ASP A 608 2.47 2.97 23.50
CA ASP A 608 2.03 1.64 23.09
C ASP A 608 0.56 1.44 23.50
N LEU A 609 -0.19 0.66 22.72
CA LEU A 609 -1.53 0.26 23.11
C LEU A 609 -1.46 -0.76 24.26
N LEU A 610 -2.47 -0.72 25.14
CA LEU A 610 -2.52 -1.61 26.29
C LEU A 610 -2.51 -3.08 25.83
N LYS A 611 -1.51 -3.85 26.30
CA LYS A 611 -1.33 -5.26 25.95
C LYS A 611 -1.22 -5.46 24.43
N ALA A 612 -0.33 -4.70 23.81
CA ALA A 612 -0.08 -4.65 22.36
C ALA A 612 0.26 -6.01 21.72
N GLY A 613 0.90 -6.91 22.48
CA GLY A 613 1.28 -8.24 22.02
C GLY A 613 0.22 -9.33 22.18
N ASP A 614 -0.87 -9.08 22.92
CA ASP A 614 -1.87 -10.09 23.27
C ASP A 614 -2.72 -10.53 22.06
N GLN A 615 -3.25 -11.74 22.15
CA GLN A 615 -4.23 -12.31 21.22
C GLN A 615 -5.59 -12.47 21.90
N ASP A 616 -6.66 -12.30 21.14
CA ASP A 616 -8.00 -12.63 21.60
C ASP A 616 -8.27 -14.14 21.45
N ALA A 617 -9.34 -14.63 22.08
CA ALA A 617 -9.78 -16.00 21.87
C ALA A 617 -10.30 -16.17 20.43
N GLU A 618 -9.78 -17.16 19.69
CA GLU A 618 -10.07 -17.32 18.26
C GLU A 618 -11.56 -17.49 17.96
N ALA A 619 -12.08 -16.73 17.00
CA ALA A 619 -13.39 -16.87 16.40
C ALA A 619 -13.25 -17.31 14.93
N VAL A 620 -14.11 -18.23 14.48
CA VAL A 620 -14.05 -18.81 13.13
C VAL A 620 -15.43 -18.81 12.48
N PHE A 621 -15.47 -18.36 11.23
CA PHE A 621 -16.68 -18.35 10.41
C PHE A 621 -16.37 -19.00 9.07
N VAL A 622 -17.13 -20.03 8.72
CA VAL A 622 -16.92 -20.82 7.50
C VAL A 622 -18.02 -20.49 6.50
N ILE A 623 -17.67 -19.86 5.37
CA ILE A 623 -18.59 -19.50 4.29
C ILE A 623 -18.46 -20.55 3.18
N LYS A 624 -19.53 -21.31 2.93
CA LYS A 624 -19.52 -22.41 1.97
C LYS A 624 -20.00 -22.00 0.57
N SER A 625 -20.86 -21.01 0.49
CA SER A 625 -21.37 -20.51 -0.78
C SER A 625 -21.77 -19.04 -0.70
N PHE A 626 -21.77 -18.37 -1.84
CA PHE A 626 -22.25 -17.00 -2.02
C PHE A 626 -22.87 -16.85 -3.41
N LYS A 627 -24.10 -16.35 -3.49
CA LYS A 627 -24.81 -16.12 -4.74
C LYS A 627 -25.48 -14.77 -4.74
N THR A 628 -25.59 -14.16 -5.91
CA THR A 628 -26.47 -13.03 -6.12
C THR A 628 -27.37 -13.25 -7.31
N SER A 629 -28.49 -12.54 -7.37
CA SER A 629 -29.39 -12.52 -8.52
C SER A 629 -30.24 -11.25 -8.49
N GLY A 630 -30.79 -10.86 -9.64
CA GLY A 630 -31.81 -9.82 -9.68
C GLY A 630 -33.01 -10.21 -8.83
N LEU A 631 -33.58 -9.28 -8.08
CA LEU A 631 -34.81 -9.54 -7.33
C LEU A 631 -35.95 -9.75 -8.34
N GLN A 632 -36.43 -10.99 -8.48
CA GLN A 632 -37.59 -11.26 -9.32
C GLN A 632 -38.79 -10.48 -8.76
N SER A 633 -39.45 -9.70 -9.62
CA SER A 633 -40.78 -9.20 -9.30
C SER A 633 -41.66 -10.42 -9.04
N ARG A 634 -42.21 -10.53 -7.82
CA ARG A 634 -43.28 -11.50 -7.58
C ARG A 634 -44.35 -11.23 -8.63
N VAL A 635 -44.64 -12.23 -9.46
CA VAL A 635 -45.89 -12.26 -10.22
C VAL A 635 -46.97 -12.30 -9.14
N GLU A 636 -47.74 -11.21 -9.04
CA GLU A 636 -48.84 -11.08 -8.09
C GLU A 636 -49.91 -12.15 -8.30
#